data_AF-A0AAV9T7V6-F1
#
_entry.id   AF-A0AAV9T7V6-F1
#
_cell.length_a   1.000
_cell.length_b   1.000
_cell.length_c   1.000
_cell.angle_alpha   90.00
_cell.angle_beta   90.00
_cell.angle_gamma   90.00
#
_symmetry.space_group_name_H-M   'P 1'
#
loop_
_entity.id
_entity.type
_entity.pdbx_description
1 polymer ?
#
loop_
_entity_poly.entity_id
_entity_poly.type
_entity_poly.pdbx_seq_one_letter_code
_entity_poly.pdbx_strand_id
1 'polypeptide(L)'
;MAAFSGAVPSEGGDPIRTESERAVQTLFSQSLHLGSESIFRDSDFFALGGDSIKAIKMVSLARKLGFNFVVPDILQTPKLSHLAELIEKSKATRQAVCEYRPFDAIINQTAGKEIRAKATQCVSGFDDVEDVIHATDLQASCVAFSTYKEERRGINWLLCDFKTPHDEETVRQMCGQLTERHATLRTSFMAHRRTLYQIASKSFQPPIRTHLHLRSITETTDSLMEDDLQCRVVDMTQPQTAFELLSHGDATRIERLIIRISAAQYDGHSVAILGREMNFFIENFKKSHNRLRELKGSYAAYLHHARTMELEQGVEYWRSLLAGAEMPEITKRKSNPGNTPSNLDFVDGVLVSMIETRLLDLATTNSGAASTGSLAGSTRATIVKTAWALTLAELTGRDDVVFASTGWGRNNAVEFAQDVMGSCTSHIPTRAQLKTCAGGSVNRRLTYGELVEQLQAQHIASMRFENIGATAIVEKCTPWKRWTRFSSLLIFQGLDIETPQRGGRDDENHKDHAAPAVKITEIMDPVKMPPKKVEVVEDNVVAFGRVRKNLKMGCVGLPNVGKSSLFNLLTEQSAAAENYPFCTIEPNEARCAVPDARYDFLCDLWKPPSMYPAYLQVTDIAGLIKGASQGAGLGNAFLSHIQAVDGMFHIVRAFDNDEVLHVDDSVDPVRDLDTIQSELCKKDLDILQKTIVAEEAIVRKAGGKYKMLPLFTETTTKIQAMLEKDQPVRDGSWTPAEIALINEKIQLITTKPTIYLVNLTMKDYLRQKSKYLPAIAKWVTEHGGVPRDIIPFSIEFEEKLHSMKDDPAAQAEFLKEIKVKSKLDKIVTEGFTKLGLQYYFTAGEKEIRCWTIPRGCLAPQAAGAIHSDFERGFIKAEVVAYQDFHDLCDGGKSMGPIKAAGKYRQEGKSYVVQDGDIIHFQFNVSNKK
;
A
#
# COMPACT_ATOMS: atom_id res chain seq x y z
N MET A 1 18.17 -15.57 -8.16
CA MET A 1 17.30 -14.81 -9.09
C MET A 1 17.79 -14.94 -10.55
N ALA A 2 17.77 -16.15 -11.12
CA ALA A 2 18.22 -16.38 -12.50
C ALA A 2 17.17 -17.14 -13.33
N ALA A 3 15.88 -16.81 -13.16
CA ALA A 3 14.76 -17.49 -13.85
C ALA A 3 13.80 -16.54 -14.60
N PHE A 4 14.18 -15.28 -14.84
CA PHE A 4 13.37 -14.30 -15.58
C PHE A 4 14.12 -13.68 -16.78
N SER A 5 14.93 -14.46 -17.50
CA SER A 5 15.33 -14.06 -18.86
C SER A 5 14.26 -14.56 -19.83
N GLY A 6 13.33 -13.67 -20.21
CA GLY A 6 12.43 -13.91 -21.32
C GLY A 6 13.23 -14.23 -22.58
N ALA A 7 12.85 -15.32 -23.24
CA ALA A 7 13.39 -15.67 -24.54
C ALA A 7 13.19 -14.50 -25.52
N VAL A 8 14.23 -14.19 -26.29
CA VAL A 8 14.14 -13.37 -27.50
C VAL A 8 13.23 -14.13 -28.48
N PRO A 9 12.23 -13.50 -29.14
CA PRO A 9 11.42 -14.20 -30.14
C PRO A 9 12.30 -14.69 -31.29
N SER A 10 12.09 -15.94 -31.67
CA SER A 10 12.70 -16.60 -32.82
C SER A 10 12.49 -15.79 -34.11
N GLU A 11 13.55 -15.63 -34.90
CA GLU A 11 13.41 -15.36 -36.34
C GLU A 11 12.68 -16.55 -36.99
N GLY A 12 11.40 -16.39 -37.35
CA GLY A 12 10.65 -17.31 -38.25
C GLY A 12 9.32 -17.89 -37.76
N GLY A 13 8.24 -17.09 -37.66
CA GLY A 13 6.85 -17.57 -37.44
C GLY A 13 5.96 -17.57 -38.70
N ASP A 14 4.79 -18.23 -38.66
CA ASP A 14 3.85 -18.31 -39.82
C ASP A 14 3.25 -16.92 -40.11
N PRO A 15 3.40 -16.36 -41.33
CA PRO A 15 2.92 -15.02 -41.64
C PRO A 15 1.40 -14.92 -41.63
N ILE A 16 0.90 -13.71 -41.33
CA ILE A 16 -0.52 -13.34 -41.39
C ILE A 16 -1.06 -13.49 -42.81
N ARG A 17 -2.22 -14.15 -42.98
CA ARG A 17 -2.80 -14.48 -44.29
C ARG A 17 -4.16 -13.83 -44.54
N THR A 18 -4.97 -13.61 -43.51
CA THR A 18 -6.34 -13.07 -43.66
C THR A 18 -6.48 -11.66 -43.09
N GLU A 19 -7.55 -10.96 -43.50
CA GLU A 19 -7.89 -9.63 -42.97
C GLU A 19 -8.26 -9.70 -41.48
N SER A 20 -8.94 -10.78 -41.06
CA SER A 20 -9.29 -11.05 -39.67
C SER A 20 -8.05 -11.30 -38.81
N GLU A 21 -7.05 -12.04 -39.33
CA GLU A 21 -5.76 -12.23 -38.65
C GLU A 21 -5.00 -10.92 -38.53
N ARG A 22 -5.03 -10.06 -39.55
CA ARG A 22 -4.43 -8.71 -39.49
C ARG A 22 -5.11 -7.83 -38.44
N ALA A 23 -6.43 -7.92 -38.30
CA ALA A 23 -7.15 -7.21 -37.25
C ALA A 23 -6.73 -7.67 -35.85
N VAL A 24 -6.59 -8.98 -35.61
CA VAL A 24 -6.07 -9.50 -34.32
C VAL A 24 -4.62 -9.12 -34.09
N GLN A 25 -3.78 -9.10 -35.14
CA GLN A 25 -2.39 -8.64 -35.05
C GLN A 25 -2.30 -7.19 -34.56
N THR A 26 -3.13 -6.29 -35.11
CA THR A 26 -3.24 -4.90 -34.65
C THR A 26 -3.67 -4.83 -33.18
N LEU A 27 -4.65 -5.64 -32.79
CA LEU A 27 -5.14 -5.70 -31.42
C LEU A 27 -4.05 -6.20 -30.44
N PHE A 28 -3.27 -7.22 -30.81
CA PHE A 28 -2.11 -7.69 -30.03
C PHE A 28 -1.05 -6.59 -29.92
N SER A 29 -0.68 -5.97 -31.04
CA SER A 29 0.33 -4.89 -31.07
C SER A 29 -0.05 -3.74 -30.13
N GLN A 30 -1.28 -3.24 -30.22
CA GLN A 30 -1.77 -2.12 -29.40
C GLN A 30 -1.96 -2.46 -27.92
N SER A 31 -2.40 -3.69 -27.61
CA SER A 31 -2.64 -4.13 -26.23
C SER A 31 -1.34 -4.52 -25.51
N LEU A 32 -0.41 -5.18 -26.20
CA LEU A 32 0.87 -5.68 -25.66
C LEU A 32 2.03 -4.70 -25.81
N HIS A 33 1.89 -3.64 -26.61
CA HIS A 33 2.96 -2.70 -26.97
C HIS A 33 4.13 -3.36 -27.69
N LEU A 34 3.81 -4.25 -28.63
CA LEU A 34 4.77 -4.97 -29.47
C LEU A 34 4.68 -4.49 -30.92
N GLY A 35 5.80 -4.47 -31.63
CA GLY A 35 5.82 -4.19 -33.07
C GLY A 35 5.10 -5.29 -33.85
N SER A 36 4.31 -4.92 -34.87
CA SER A 36 3.52 -5.86 -35.67
C SER A 36 4.36 -6.98 -36.30
N GLU A 37 5.61 -6.67 -36.63
CA GLU A 37 6.64 -7.52 -37.20
C GLU A 37 7.10 -8.67 -36.28
N SER A 38 6.81 -8.57 -34.98
CA SER A 38 7.11 -9.61 -33.98
C SER A 38 5.92 -10.53 -33.69
N ILE A 39 4.77 -10.31 -34.34
CA ILE A 39 3.51 -11.01 -34.07
C ILE A 39 3.12 -11.83 -35.30
N PHE A 40 3.04 -13.15 -35.13
CA PHE A 40 2.77 -14.14 -36.16
C PHE A 40 1.45 -14.86 -35.90
N ARG A 41 1.03 -15.68 -36.88
CA ARG A 41 -0.26 -16.36 -36.87
C ARG A 41 -0.43 -17.35 -35.71
N ASP A 42 0.67 -17.94 -35.27
CA ASP A 42 0.79 -18.88 -34.15
C ASP A 42 1.12 -18.20 -32.80
N SER A 43 1.27 -16.87 -32.77
CA SER A 43 1.56 -16.11 -31.56
C SER A 43 0.46 -16.27 -30.51
N ASP A 44 0.89 -16.58 -29.28
CA ASP A 44 0.04 -16.70 -28.10
C ASP A 44 0.07 -15.39 -27.29
N PHE A 45 -1.12 -14.88 -26.96
CA PHE A 45 -1.29 -13.61 -26.25
C PHE A 45 -0.53 -13.55 -24.91
N PHE A 46 -0.56 -14.63 -24.13
CA PHE A 46 0.08 -14.68 -22.80
C PHE A 46 1.57 -14.95 -22.88
N ALA A 47 2.00 -15.78 -23.84
CA ALA A 47 3.43 -16.00 -24.10
C ALA A 47 4.15 -14.71 -24.50
N LEU A 48 3.45 -13.79 -25.17
CA LEU A 48 3.93 -12.45 -25.53
C LEU A 48 3.83 -11.42 -24.39
N GLY A 49 3.59 -11.86 -23.16
CA GLY A 49 3.51 -10.99 -21.98
C GLY A 49 2.14 -10.35 -21.76
N GLY A 50 1.08 -10.91 -22.36
CA GLY A 50 -0.31 -10.58 -22.05
C GLY A 50 -0.70 -10.96 -20.62
N ASP A 51 -1.67 -10.24 -20.07
CA ASP A 51 -2.31 -10.52 -18.79
C ASP A 51 -3.80 -10.17 -18.88
N SER A 52 -4.58 -10.42 -17.81
CA SER A 52 -6.02 -10.16 -17.79
C SER A 52 -6.38 -8.68 -17.99
N ILE A 53 -5.51 -7.74 -17.59
CA ILE A 53 -5.74 -6.30 -17.77
C ILE A 53 -5.54 -5.94 -19.24
N LYS A 54 -4.48 -6.46 -19.87
CA LYS A 54 -4.23 -6.30 -21.30
C LYS A 54 -5.30 -6.99 -22.15
N ALA A 55 -5.85 -8.12 -21.69
CA ALA A 55 -6.97 -8.79 -22.35
C ALA A 55 -8.24 -7.93 -22.30
N ILE A 56 -8.56 -7.31 -21.16
CA ILE A 56 -9.65 -6.33 -21.04
C ILE A 56 -9.44 -5.16 -22.01
N LYS A 57 -8.22 -4.62 -22.08
CA LYS A 57 -7.86 -3.55 -23.02
C LYS A 57 -8.06 -4.01 -24.47
N MET A 58 -7.62 -5.21 -24.82
CA MET A 58 -7.77 -5.78 -26.16
C MET A 58 -9.25 -5.90 -26.56
N VAL A 59 -10.12 -6.38 -25.67
CA VAL A 59 -11.58 -6.43 -25.89
C VAL A 59 -12.15 -5.03 -26.10
N SER A 60 -11.72 -4.05 -25.31
CA SER A 60 -12.16 -2.66 -25.47
C SER A 60 -11.77 -2.09 -26.85
N LEU A 61 -10.54 -2.34 -27.30
CA LEU A 61 -10.05 -1.94 -28.62
C LEU A 61 -10.82 -2.63 -29.76
N ALA A 62 -11.06 -3.93 -29.62
CA ALA A 62 -11.79 -4.70 -30.62
C ALA A 62 -13.22 -4.22 -30.83
N ARG A 63 -13.91 -3.86 -29.74
CA ARG A 63 -15.25 -3.28 -29.81
C ARG A 63 -15.27 -1.94 -30.54
N LYS A 64 -14.22 -1.10 -30.39
CA LYS A 64 -14.11 0.16 -31.16
C LYS A 64 -13.97 -0.10 -32.66
N LEU A 65 -13.33 -1.20 -33.03
CA LEU A 65 -13.20 -1.65 -34.42
C LEU A 65 -14.46 -2.43 -34.92
N GLY A 66 -15.50 -2.54 -34.09
CA GLY A 66 -16.75 -3.20 -34.44
C GLY A 66 -16.74 -4.73 -34.29
N PHE A 67 -15.76 -5.29 -33.58
CA PHE A 67 -15.69 -6.73 -33.30
C PHE A 67 -16.28 -7.05 -31.92
N ASN A 68 -17.03 -8.16 -31.85
CA ASN A 68 -17.66 -8.63 -30.63
C ASN A 68 -16.98 -9.93 -30.16
N PHE A 69 -15.98 -9.80 -29.30
CA PHE A 69 -15.47 -10.90 -28.49
C PHE A 69 -15.30 -10.44 -27.03
N VAL A 70 -15.27 -11.39 -26.11
CA VAL A 70 -15.20 -11.16 -24.66
C VAL A 70 -13.86 -11.63 -24.09
N VAL A 71 -13.50 -11.18 -22.89
CA VAL A 71 -12.22 -11.53 -22.24
C VAL A 71 -12.03 -13.05 -22.11
N PRO A 72 -13.07 -13.86 -21.81
CA PRO A 72 -12.99 -15.31 -21.85
C PRO A 72 -12.51 -15.90 -23.18
N ASP A 73 -12.82 -15.27 -24.32
CA ASP A 73 -12.44 -15.78 -25.63
C ASP A 73 -10.90 -15.71 -25.83
N ILE A 74 -10.28 -14.64 -25.32
CA ILE A 74 -8.80 -14.52 -25.28
C ILE A 74 -8.20 -15.55 -24.33
N LEU A 75 -8.79 -15.74 -23.16
CA LEU A 75 -8.27 -16.66 -22.14
C LEU A 75 -8.39 -18.14 -22.55
N GLN A 76 -9.44 -18.50 -23.30
CA GLN A 76 -9.66 -19.88 -23.77
C GLN A 76 -8.89 -20.20 -25.05
N THR A 77 -8.77 -19.22 -25.95
CA THR A 77 -8.11 -19.38 -27.24
C THR A 77 -7.10 -18.25 -27.48
N PRO A 78 -5.95 -18.24 -26.76
CA PRO A 78 -5.00 -17.12 -26.80
C PRO A 78 -4.21 -16.97 -28.10
N LYS A 79 -4.30 -17.93 -29.02
CA LYS A 79 -3.58 -17.89 -30.30
C LYS A 79 -4.26 -16.95 -31.30
N LEU A 80 -3.46 -16.14 -31.99
CA LEU A 80 -3.93 -15.16 -32.97
C LEU A 80 -4.85 -15.77 -34.03
N SER A 81 -4.46 -16.90 -34.64
CA SER A 81 -5.25 -17.59 -35.66
C SER A 81 -6.65 -17.98 -35.17
N HIS A 82 -6.77 -18.50 -33.95
CA HIS A 82 -8.05 -18.92 -33.39
C HIS A 82 -8.95 -17.73 -33.04
N LEU A 83 -8.36 -16.63 -32.55
CA LEU A 83 -9.10 -15.39 -32.31
C LEU A 83 -9.62 -14.79 -33.62
N ALA A 84 -8.87 -14.92 -34.71
CA ALA A 84 -9.31 -14.45 -36.03
C ALA A 84 -10.55 -15.22 -36.52
N GLU A 85 -10.59 -16.54 -36.32
CA GLU A 85 -11.77 -17.36 -36.62
C GLU A 85 -13.00 -16.95 -35.79
N LEU A 86 -12.81 -16.58 -34.52
CA LEU A 86 -13.87 -16.06 -33.66
C LEU A 86 -14.38 -14.71 -34.14
N ILE A 87 -13.49 -13.81 -34.58
CA ILE A 87 -13.90 -12.53 -35.19
C ILE A 87 -14.76 -12.77 -36.43
N GLU A 88 -14.39 -13.71 -37.31
CA GLU A 88 -15.19 -14.04 -38.51
C GLU A 88 -16.58 -14.57 -38.16
N LYS A 89 -16.69 -15.45 -37.16
CA LYS A 89 -17.98 -15.95 -36.65
C LYS A 89 -18.81 -14.84 -36.00
N SER A 90 -18.17 -13.87 -35.34
CA SER A 90 -18.85 -12.73 -34.70
C SER A 90 -19.46 -11.75 -35.71
N LYS A 91 -18.78 -11.50 -36.85
CA LYS A 91 -19.28 -10.62 -37.94
C LYS A 91 -20.61 -11.12 -38.52
N ALA A 92 -20.87 -12.43 -38.49
CA ALA A 92 -22.08 -13.05 -39.01
C ALA A 92 -23.29 -12.94 -38.05
N THR A 93 -23.07 -12.61 -36.77
CA THR A 93 -24.11 -12.66 -35.73
C THR A 93 -24.33 -11.26 -35.14
N ARG A 94 -24.97 -10.35 -35.89
CA ARG A 94 -25.51 -9.11 -35.30
C ARG A 94 -26.61 -9.49 -34.31
N GLN A 95 -26.28 -9.58 -33.03
CA GLN A 95 -27.28 -9.81 -31.98
C GLN A 95 -28.30 -8.68 -31.99
N ALA A 96 -29.58 -9.05 -32.03
CA ALA A 96 -30.69 -8.12 -31.91
C ALA A 96 -30.61 -7.43 -30.54
N VAL A 97 -30.56 -6.11 -30.53
CA VAL A 97 -30.67 -5.29 -29.32
C VAL A 97 -32.07 -5.54 -28.74
N CYS A 98 -32.15 -6.13 -27.55
CA CYS A 98 -33.40 -6.21 -26.81
C CYS A 98 -33.78 -4.78 -26.35
N GLU A 99 -34.85 -4.21 -26.89
CA GLU A 99 -35.23 -2.83 -26.55
C GLU A 99 -35.72 -2.76 -25.09
N TYR A 100 -34.95 -2.13 -24.20
CA TYR A 100 -35.35 -1.88 -22.81
C TYR A 100 -36.06 -0.53 -22.71
N ARG A 101 -37.26 -0.52 -22.11
CA ARG A 101 -38.02 0.69 -21.81
C ARG A 101 -38.11 0.92 -20.29
N PRO A 102 -38.23 2.18 -19.85
CA PRO A 102 -38.44 2.46 -18.43
C PRO A 102 -39.59 1.64 -17.85
N PHE A 103 -39.38 1.12 -16.65
CA PHE A 103 -40.25 0.24 -15.89
C PHE A 103 -40.37 -1.20 -16.39
N ASP A 104 -39.66 -1.60 -17.46
CA ASP A 104 -39.66 -3.00 -17.94
C ASP A 104 -39.08 -3.97 -16.91
N ALA A 105 -38.30 -3.51 -15.93
CA ALA A 105 -37.77 -4.35 -14.86
C ALA A 105 -38.83 -4.74 -13.80
N ILE A 106 -39.97 -4.04 -13.73
CA ILE A 106 -41.02 -4.24 -12.71
C ILE A 106 -42.32 -4.76 -13.35
N ILE A 107 -42.24 -5.94 -13.99
CA ILE A 107 -43.24 -6.49 -14.94
C ILE A 107 -44.61 -6.84 -14.31
N ASN A 108 -44.72 -7.10 -12.99
CA ASN A 108 -45.99 -7.55 -12.42
C ASN A 108 -46.90 -6.37 -12.01
N GLN A 109 -48.08 -6.22 -12.65
CA GLN A 109 -48.99 -5.05 -12.51
C GLN A 109 -49.34 -4.70 -11.05
N THR A 110 -49.53 -5.70 -10.19
CA THR A 110 -49.90 -5.49 -8.77
C THR A 110 -48.72 -4.98 -7.94
N ALA A 111 -47.53 -5.57 -8.12
CA ALA A 111 -46.30 -5.09 -7.48
C ALA A 111 -45.90 -3.70 -8.02
N GLY A 112 -46.11 -3.47 -9.32
CA GLY A 112 -45.88 -2.19 -9.97
C GLY A 112 -46.66 -1.06 -9.29
N LYS A 113 -47.97 -1.22 -9.02
CA LYS A 113 -48.76 -0.16 -8.36
C LYS A 113 -48.24 0.19 -6.96
N GLU A 114 -47.91 -0.81 -6.14
CA GLU A 114 -47.38 -0.58 -4.79
C GLU A 114 -45.99 0.07 -4.80
N ILE A 115 -45.11 -0.37 -5.70
CA ILE A 115 -43.77 0.19 -5.87
C ILE A 115 -43.86 1.63 -6.37
N ARG A 116 -44.73 1.92 -7.35
CA ARG A 116 -44.98 3.28 -7.85
C ARG A 116 -45.49 4.20 -6.76
N ALA A 117 -46.43 3.73 -5.93
CA ALA A 117 -46.94 4.50 -4.79
C ALA A 117 -45.82 4.80 -3.78
N LYS A 118 -45.00 3.81 -3.42
CA LYS A 118 -43.88 4.05 -2.48
C LYS A 118 -42.73 4.86 -3.06
N ALA A 119 -42.48 4.80 -4.37
CA ALA A 119 -41.41 5.56 -5.01
C ALA A 119 -41.54 7.08 -4.78
N THR A 120 -42.76 7.58 -4.51
CA THR A 120 -43.02 8.97 -4.10
C THR A 120 -42.36 9.38 -2.78
N GLN A 121 -41.81 8.45 -2.00
CA GLN A 121 -40.97 8.76 -0.84
C GLN A 121 -39.58 9.26 -1.25
N CYS A 122 -39.16 8.94 -2.48
CA CYS A 122 -37.83 9.22 -3.01
C CYS A 122 -37.80 10.38 -4.00
N VAL A 123 -38.98 10.83 -4.47
CA VAL A 123 -39.15 11.89 -5.47
C VAL A 123 -40.37 12.75 -5.14
N SER A 124 -40.46 13.95 -5.71
CA SER A 124 -41.57 14.88 -5.47
C SER A 124 -42.94 14.35 -5.91
N GLY A 125 -42.97 13.42 -6.87
CA GLY A 125 -44.17 12.74 -7.35
C GLY A 125 -43.82 11.65 -8.36
N PHE A 126 -44.74 10.74 -8.65
CA PHE A 126 -44.45 9.60 -9.52
C PHE A 126 -44.05 10.01 -10.95
N ASP A 127 -44.57 11.14 -11.45
CA ASP A 127 -44.21 11.67 -12.77
C ASP A 127 -42.74 12.10 -12.88
N ASP A 128 -42.09 12.36 -11.74
CA ASP A 128 -40.66 12.64 -11.65
C ASP A 128 -39.80 11.36 -11.68
N VAL A 129 -40.39 10.16 -11.63
CA VAL A 129 -39.63 8.92 -11.75
C VAL A 129 -39.25 8.69 -13.21
N GLU A 130 -37.94 8.62 -13.49
CA GLU A 130 -37.38 8.22 -14.78
C GLU A 130 -37.51 6.72 -14.97
N ASP A 131 -37.05 5.93 -14.00
CA ASP A 131 -37.11 4.46 -14.03
C ASP A 131 -37.04 3.85 -12.62
N VAL A 132 -37.48 2.60 -12.48
CA VAL A 132 -37.38 1.79 -11.26
C VAL A 132 -36.87 0.39 -11.59
N ILE A 133 -35.75 0.02 -10.99
CA ILE A 133 -35.13 -1.30 -11.17
C ILE A 133 -34.71 -1.92 -9.83
N HIS A 134 -34.46 -3.22 -9.79
CA HIS A 134 -33.92 -3.87 -8.59
C HIS A 134 -32.46 -3.47 -8.37
N ALA A 135 -32.08 -3.14 -7.14
CA ALA A 135 -30.68 -2.99 -6.76
C ALA A 135 -29.95 -4.33 -6.92
N THR A 136 -28.66 -4.29 -7.28
CA THR A 136 -27.79 -5.47 -7.23
C THR A 136 -27.47 -5.85 -5.77
N ASP A 137 -26.98 -7.07 -5.55
CA ASP A 137 -26.56 -7.51 -4.20
C ASP A 137 -25.43 -6.64 -3.63
N LEU A 138 -24.52 -6.17 -4.50
CA LEU A 138 -23.46 -5.25 -4.10
C LEU A 138 -24.05 -3.89 -3.69
N GLN A 139 -24.94 -3.32 -4.50
CA GLN A 139 -25.60 -2.06 -4.15
C GLN A 139 -26.39 -2.16 -2.85
N ALA A 140 -27.10 -3.26 -2.63
CA ALA A 140 -27.81 -3.50 -1.38
C ALA A 140 -26.86 -3.56 -0.17
N SER A 141 -25.69 -4.19 -0.35
CA SER A 141 -24.64 -4.21 0.68
C SER A 141 -24.08 -2.81 0.93
N CYS A 142 -23.75 -2.04 -0.11
CA CYS A 142 -23.29 -0.65 -0.01
C CYS A 142 -24.31 0.26 0.69
N VAL A 143 -25.60 0.13 0.38
CA VAL A 143 -26.68 0.88 1.05
C VAL A 143 -26.78 0.50 2.52
N ALA A 144 -26.65 -0.79 2.86
CA ALA A 144 -26.58 -1.22 4.25
C ALA A 144 -25.37 -0.61 4.97
N PHE A 145 -24.18 -0.68 4.38
CA PHE A 145 -22.95 -0.06 4.92
C PHE A 145 -23.10 1.46 5.12
N SER A 146 -23.72 2.16 4.18
CA SER A 146 -23.92 3.60 4.23
C SER A 146 -24.89 4.02 5.35
N THR A 147 -25.80 3.13 5.75
CA THR A 147 -26.84 3.41 6.76
C THR A 147 -26.49 2.91 8.17
N TYR A 148 -25.41 2.13 8.35
CA TYR A 148 -24.94 1.75 9.68
C TYR A 148 -24.43 2.96 10.46
N LYS A 149 -24.91 3.12 11.70
CA LYS A 149 -24.58 4.26 12.58
C LYS A 149 -23.12 4.34 13.00
N GLU A 150 -22.37 3.26 12.84
CA GLU A 150 -21.14 3.02 13.58
C GLU A 150 -19.90 2.96 12.70
N GLU A 151 -20.07 2.61 11.42
CA GLU A 151 -19.03 2.53 10.41
C GLU A 151 -19.66 2.93 9.07
N ARG A 152 -19.82 4.24 8.83
CA ARG A 152 -20.47 4.83 7.63
C ARG A 152 -19.65 4.62 6.37
N ARG A 153 -19.40 3.36 6.02
CA ARG A 153 -18.67 2.98 4.83
C ARG A 153 -19.62 3.04 3.63
N GLY A 154 -19.19 3.64 2.54
CA GLY A 154 -19.96 3.65 1.29
C GLY A 154 -20.57 4.99 0.87
N ILE A 155 -20.30 6.09 1.59
CA ILE A 155 -20.31 7.45 1.03
C ILE A 155 -18.86 7.86 0.82
N ASN A 156 -18.53 8.21 -0.43
CA ASN A 156 -17.17 8.47 -0.86
C ASN A 156 -17.07 9.89 -1.45
N TRP A 157 -15.84 10.40 -1.53
CA TRP A 157 -15.55 11.71 -2.12
C TRP A 157 -14.58 11.57 -3.28
N LEU A 158 -14.95 12.09 -4.45
CA LEU A 158 -14.07 12.22 -5.60
C LEU A 158 -13.52 13.65 -5.64
N LEU A 159 -12.23 13.80 -5.32
CA LEU A 159 -11.51 15.06 -5.39
C LEU A 159 -11.05 15.28 -6.84
N CYS A 160 -11.65 16.25 -7.52
CA CYS A 160 -11.39 16.60 -8.91
C CYS A 160 -10.57 17.89 -8.96
N ASP A 161 -9.25 17.77 -9.05
CA ASP A 161 -8.32 18.89 -9.15
C ASP A 161 -8.19 19.37 -10.59
N PHE A 162 -8.50 20.63 -10.84
CA PHE A 162 -8.33 21.24 -12.15
C PHE A 162 -6.87 21.65 -12.34
N LYS A 163 -6.28 21.28 -13.49
CA LYS A 163 -4.91 21.67 -13.86
C LYS A 163 -4.75 23.19 -13.93
N THR A 164 -5.79 23.87 -14.39
CA THR A 164 -5.89 25.33 -14.40
C THR A 164 -7.22 25.72 -13.78
N PRO A 165 -7.31 26.78 -12.97
CA PRO A 165 -8.58 27.17 -12.37
C PRO A 165 -9.62 27.60 -13.42
N HIS A 166 -10.86 27.13 -13.28
CA HIS A 166 -11.97 27.40 -14.20
C HIS A 166 -13.02 28.30 -13.56
N ASP A 167 -13.77 29.04 -14.37
CA ASP A 167 -14.88 29.85 -13.85
C ASP A 167 -15.99 28.99 -13.24
N GLU A 168 -16.62 29.52 -12.19
CA GLU A 168 -17.65 28.81 -11.44
C GLU A 168 -18.83 28.39 -12.32
N GLU A 169 -19.23 29.25 -13.26
CA GLU A 169 -20.32 28.97 -14.19
C GLU A 169 -20.03 27.74 -15.07
N THR A 170 -18.82 27.65 -15.63
CA THR A 170 -18.36 26.47 -16.39
C THR A 170 -18.44 25.21 -15.55
N VAL A 171 -17.93 25.25 -14.31
CA VAL A 171 -17.91 24.06 -13.44
C VAL A 171 -19.34 23.67 -13.04
N ARG A 172 -20.22 24.63 -12.75
CA ARG A 172 -21.64 24.38 -12.45
C ARG A 172 -22.38 23.77 -13.64
N GLN A 173 -22.19 24.30 -14.83
CA GLN A 173 -22.81 23.77 -16.04
C GLN A 173 -22.34 22.35 -16.34
N MET A 174 -21.03 22.09 -16.18
CA MET A 174 -20.48 20.74 -16.29
C MET A 174 -21.14 19.77 -15.29
N CYS A 175 -21.25 20.16 -14.02
CA CYS A 175 -21.91 19.34 -12.98
C CYS A 175 -23.38 19.05 -13.34
N GLY A 176 -24.11 20.04 -13.85
CA GLY A 176 -25.49 19.89 -14.32
C GLY A 176 -25.60 18.90 -15.49
N GLN A 177 -24.74 19.04 -16.50
CA GLN A 177 -24.75 18.16 -17.68
C GLN A 177 -24.37 16.72 -17.36
N LEU A 178 -23.41 16.51 -16.46
CA LEU A 178 -23.06 15.16 -15.98
C LEU A 178 -24.25 14.52 -15.24
N THR A 179 -24.95 15.30 -14.42
CA THR A 179 -26.12 14.83 -13.65
C THR A 179 -27.31 14.51 -14.55
N GLU A 180 -27.60 15.35 -15.53
CA GLU A 180 -28.68 15.12 -16.51
C GLU A 180 -28.40 13.83 -17.30
N ARG A 181 -27.16 13.69 -17.78
CA ARG A 181 -26.70 12.59 -18.62
C ARG A 181 -26.71 11.23 -17.93
N HIS A 182 -26.30 11.15 -16.65
CA HIS A 182 -26.17 9.89 -15.92
C HIS A 182 -27.22 9.75 -14.81
N ALA A 183 -28.28 8.99 -15.09
CA ALA A 183 -29.37 8.73 -14.14
C ALA A 183 -28.89 8.14 -12.79
N THR A 184 -27.75 7.45 -12.76
CA THR A 184 -27.11 6.94 -11.54
C THR A 184 -26.73 8.04 -10.54
N LEU A 185 -26.39 9.26 -10.99
CA LEU A 185 -26.17 10.42 -10.11
C LEU A 185 -27.47 10.94 -9.49
N ARG A 186 -28.63 10.59 -10.07
CA ARG A 186 -29.98 10.98 -9.62
C ARG A 186 -30.73 9.81 -8.97
N THR A 187 -30.02 8.73 -8.66
CA THR A 187 -30.63 7.50 -8.15
C THR A 187 -30.64 7.45 -6.63
N SER A 188 -31.81 7.13 -6.08
CA SER A 188 -32.03 6.82 -4.67
C SER A 188 -32.41 5.35 -4.49
N PHE A 189 -32.44 4.88 -3.24
CA PHE A 189 -32.66 3.49 -2.88
C PHE A 189 -33.79 3.34 -1.87
N MET A 190 -34.76 2.48 -2.20
CA MET A 190 -35.95 2.25 -1.38
C MET A 190 -36.16 0.77 -1.13
N ALA A 191 -36.33 0.40 0.13
CA ALA A 191 -36.65 -0.98 0.51
C ALA A 191 -38.16 -1.25 0.43
N HIS A 192 -38.55 -2.36 -0.19
CA HIS A 192 -39.92 -2.86 -0.20
C HIS A 192 -39.95 -4.39 -0.23
N ARG A 193 -40.69 -5.01 0.69
CA ARG A 193 -40.90 -6.47 0.79
C ARG A 193 -39.60 -7.30 0.65
N ARG A 194 -38.55 -6.88 1.37
CA ARG A 194 -37.21 -7.52 1.42
C ARG A 194 -36.37 -7.35 0.15
N THR A 195 -36.81 -6.54 -0.80
CA THR A 195 -36.06 -6.16 -1.99
C THR A 195 -35.70 -4.68 -1.90
N LEU A 196 -34.50 -4.33 -2.36
CA LEU A 196 -34.08 -2.94 -2.51
C LEU A 196 -34.26 -2.53 -3.98
N TYR A 197 -34.89 -1.38 -4.18
CA TYR A 197 -35.16 -0.80 -5.49
C TYR A 197 -34.31 0.46 -5.68
N GLN A 198 -33.90 0.69 -6.92
CA GLN A 198 -33.27 1.91 -7.40
C GLN A 198 -34.34 2.77 -8.05
N ILE A 199 -34.38 4.06 -7.72
CA ILE A 199 -35.35 5.02 -8.25
C ILE A 199 -34.56 6.19 -8.82
N ALA A 200 -34.59 6.35 -10.14
CA ALA A 200 -33.96 7.50 -10.80
C ALA A 200 -34.96 8.65 -10.90
N SER A 201 -34.61 9.85 -10.41
CA SER A 201 -35.44 11.06 -10.48
C SER A 201 -35.10 11.89 -11.71
N LYS A 202 -36.07 12.24 -12.56
CA LYS A 202 -35.88 13.08 -13.77
C LYS A 202 -35.34 14.47 -13.45
N SER A 203 -35.83 15.09 -12.38
CA SER A 203 -35.57 16.51 -12.09
C SER A 203 -34.56 16.77 -10.97
N PHE A 204 -34.05 15.73 -10.28
CA PHE A 204 -33.09 15.94 -9.19
C PHE A 204 -31.86 16.71 -9.66
N GLN A 205 -31.61 17.84 -9.00
CA GLN A 205 -30.40 18.64 -9.14
C GLN A 205 -29.58 18.53 -7.85
N PRO A 206 -28.36 17.97 -7.91
CA PRO A 206 -27.48 17.89 -6.75
C PRO A 206 -27.22 19.28 -6.15
N PRO A 207 -27.15 19.40 -4.82
CA PRO A 207 -26.73 20.65 -4.20
C PRO A 207 -25.31 21.00 -4.66
N ILE A 208 -25.11 22.26 -5.06
CA ILE A 208 -23.82 22.80 -5.47
C ILE A 208 -23.47 24.00 -4.60
N ARG A 209 -22.45 23.83 -3.75
CA ARG A 209 -21.98 24.85 -2.82
C ARG A 209 -20.59 25.34 -3.23
N THR A 210 -20.35 26.63 -3.03
CA THR A 210 -19.08 27.27 -3.40
C THR A 210 -18.41 27.85 -2.17
N HIS A 211 -17.11 27.56 -2.04
CA HIS A 211 -16.25 27.99 -0.96
C HIS A 211 -15.11 28.82 -1.54
N LEU A 212 -15.07 30.09 -1.15
CA LEU A 212 -14.17 31.11 -1.72
C LEU A 212 -13.21 31.63 -0.65
N HIS A 213 -12.17 32.34 -1.08
CA HIS A 213 -11.17 32.96 -0.20
C HIS A 213 -10.50 31.97 0.77
N LEU A 214 -10.32 30.73 0.32
CA LEU A 214 -9.79 29.68 1.16
C LEU A 214 -8.30 29.91 1.40
N ARG A 215 -7.88 29.79 2.67
CA ARG A 215 -6.45 29.83 3.03
C ARG A 215 -5.70 28.59 2.54
N SER A 216 -6.41 27.46 2.50
CA SER A 216 -5.90 26.16 2.06
C SER A 216 -7.05 25.31 1.52
N ILE A 217 -6.97 24.94 0.24
CA ILE A 217 -7.93 24.01 -0.38
C ILE A 217 -7.93 22.67 0.34
N THR A 218 -6.75 22.19 0.77
CA THR A 218 -6.59 20.90 1.45
C THR A 218 -7.29 20.90 2.80
N GLU A 219 -7.04 21.90 3.65
CA GLU A 219 -7.67 21.96 4.99
C GLU A 219 -9.19 22.09 4.90
N THR A 220 -9.69 22.88 3.94
CA THR A 220 -11.13 22.99 3.70
C THR A 220 -11.71 21.69 3.15
N THR A 221 -11.00 20.98 2.28
CA THR A 221 -11.41 19.66 1.79
C THR A 221 -11.61 18.70 2.97
N ASP A 222 -10.62 18.60 3.85
CA ASP A 222 -10.66 17.72 5.02
C ASP A 222 -11.81 18.10 5.97
N SER A 223 -12.02 19.40 6.20
CA SER A 223 -13.12 19.90 7.05
C SER A 223 -14.49 19.55 6.49
N LEU A 224 -14.72 19.76 5.18
CA LEU A 224 -16.01 19.47 4.54
C LEU A 224 -16.33 17.98 4.60
N MET A 225 -15.33 17.12 4.43
CA MET A 225 -15.48 15.68 4.52
C MET A 225 -15.78 15.23 5.96
N GLU A 226 -15.09 15.80 6.95
CA GLU A 226 -15.35 15.50 8.36
C GLU A 226 -16.75 15.99 8.80
N ASP A 227 -17.19 17.17 8.37
CA ASP A 227 -18.53 17.70 8.66
C ASP A 227 -19.63 16.80 8.07
N ASP A 228 -19.46 16.34 6.82
CA ASP A 228 -20.39 15.41 6.17
C ASP A 228 -20.41 14.04 6.89
N LEU A 229 -19.24 13.53 7.33
CA LEU A 229 -19.14 12.33 8.16
C LEU A 229 -19.86 12.45 9.51
N GLN A 230 -19.89 13.64 10.12
CA GLN A 230 -20.52 13.87 11.43
C GLN A 230 -22.06 14.00 11.37
N CYS A 231 -22.65 14.29 10.21
CA CYS A 231 -24.09 14.51 10.05
C CYS A 231 -24.91 13.23 10.28
N ARG A 232 -25.54 13.06 11.45
CA ARG A 232 -25.97 11.78 12.08
C ARG A 232 -26.99 10.87 11.35
N VAL A 233 -27.51 11.19 10.16
CA VAL A 233 -28.37 10.29 9.37
C VAL A 233 -28.09 10.40 7.87
N VAL A 234 -27.70 9.28 7.23
CA VAL A 234 -27.66 9.17 5.76
C VAL A 234 -29.00 8.59 5.30
N ASP A 235 -29.80 9.41 4.62
CA ASP A 235 -31.09 8.99 4.06
C ASP A 235 -30.93 8.55 2.61
N MET A 236 -30.80 7.24 2.41
CA MET A 236 -30.64 6.66 1.07
C MET A 236 -31.91 6.73 0.20
N THR A 237 -33.04 7.19 0.74
CA THR A 237 -34.24 7.49 -0.07
C THR A 237 -34.08 8.77 -0.87
N GLN A 238 -33.03 9.56 -0.60
CA GLN A 238 -32.59 10.68 -1.43
C GLN A 238 -31.32 10.31 -2.20
N PRO A 239 -31.11 10.85 -3.41
CA PRO A 239 -29.83 10.71 -4.10
C PRO A 239 -28.70 11.34 -3.28
N GLN A 240 -27.55 10.68 -3.20
CA GLN A 240 -26.44 11.12 -2.35
C GLN A 240 -25.45 12.06 -3.04
N THR A 241 -25.60 12.28 -4.34
CA THR A 241 -24.72 13.13 -5.14
C THR A 241 -24.77 14.58 -4.66
N ALA A 242 -23.61 15.17 -4.37
CA ALA A 242 -23.46 16.59 -4.05
C ALA A 242 -22.12 17.12 -4.57
N PHE A 243 -22.05 18.43 -4.82
CA PHE A 243 -20.88 19.10 -5.39
C PHE A 243 -20.40 20.25 -4.50
N GLU A 244 -19.11 20.26 -4.16
CA GLU A 244 -18.46 21.37 -3.43
C GLU A 244 -17.36 21.97 -4.32
N LEU A 245 -17.41 23.29 -4.56
CA LEU A 245 -16.50 24.01 -5.44
C LEU A 245 -15.57 24.86 -4.57
N LEU A 246 -14.25 24.69 -4.70
CA LEU A 246 -13.26 25.32 -3.82
C LEU A 246 -12.30 26.22 -4.60
N SER A 247 -11.98 27.40 -4.05
CA SER A 247 -11.04 28.39 -4.62
C SER A 247 -10.27 29.17 -3.53
N HIS A 248 -8.98 29.47 -3.75
CA HIS A 248 -8.21 30.38 -2.88
C HIS A 248 -8.58 31.88 -3.08
N GLY A 249 -9.14 32.25 -4.24
CA GLY A 249 -9.39 33.64 -4.63
C GLY A 249 -10.86 34.08 -4.57
N ASP A 250 -11.13 35.30 -5.06
CA ASP A 250 -12.48 35.83 -5.30
C ASP A 250 -13.19 35.03 -6.41
N ALA A 251 -14.33 34.42 -6.06
CA ALA A 251 -15.50 33.91 -6.83
C ALA A 251 -15.40 33.37 -8.28
N THR A 252 -14.24 33.42 -8.94
CA THR A 252 -14.15 33.38 -10.40
C THR A 252 -13.24 32.29 -10.92
N ARG A 253 -12.57 31.53 -10.03
CA ARG A 253 -11.52 30.56 -10.39
C ARG A 253 -11.52 29.34 -9.45
N ILE A 254 -12.38 28.38 -9.74
CA ILE A 254 -12.48 27.10 -9.03
C ILE A 254 -11.26 26.23 -9.35
N GLU A 255 -10.59 25.77 -8.30
CA GLU A 255 -9.37 24.94 -8.34
C GLU A 255 -9.68 23.47 -8.11
N ARG A 256 -10.65 23.18 -7.24
CA ARG A 256 -11.06 21.82 -6.89
C ARG A 256 -12.58 21.71 -6.89
N LEU A 257 -13.07 20.62 -7.47
CA LEU A 257 -14.44 20.13 -7.34
C LEU A 257 -14.43 18.87 -6.48
N ILE A 258 -15.23 18.82 -5.42
CA ILE A 258 -15.46 17.59 -4.64
C ILE A 258 -16.83 17.03 -5.05
N ILE A 259 -16.86 15.76 -5.44
CA ILE A 259 -18.10 15.03 -5.71
C ILE A 259 -18.34 14.06 -4.55
N ARG A 260 -19.34 14.33 -3.71
CA ARG A 260 -19.84 13.34 -2.74
C ARG A 260 -20.76 12.38 -3.47
N ILE A 261 -20.55 11.07 -3.31
CA ILE A 261 -21.33 10.04 -4.03
C ILE A 261 -21.37 8.73 -3.25
N SER A 262 -22.46 7.95 -3.35
CA SER A 262 -22.53 6.62 -2.71
C SER A 262 -21.86 5.55 -3.55
N ALA A 263 -21.13 4.61 -2.92
CA ALA A 263 -20.59 3.40 -3.55
C ALA A 263 -21.67 2.48 -4.18
N ALA A 264 -22.95 2.71 -3.87
CA ALA A 264 -24.05 2.06 -4.55
C ALA A 264 -24.35 2.66 -5.95
N GLN A 265 -23.89 3.89 -6.23
CA GLN A 265 -24.16 4.61 -7.48
C GLN A 265 -23.06 4.42 -8.54
N TYR A 266 -21.85 4.03 -8.15
CA TYR A 266 -20.69 4.00 -9.07
C TYR A 266 -19.71 2.85 -8.75
N ASP A 267 -18.73 2.68 -9.62
CA ASP A 267 -17.55 1.84 -9.42
C ASP A 267 -16.30 2.50 -10.04
N GLY A 268 -15.11 1.89 -9.91
CA GLY A 268 -13.87 2.47 -10.43
C GLY A 268 -13.88 2.74 -11.95
N HIS A 269 -14.70 2.02 -12.73
CA HIS A 269 -14.88 2.31 -14.16
C HIS A 269 -15.77 3.53 -14.39
N SER A 270 -16.75 3.76 -13.51
CA SER A 270 -17.58 4.97 -13.54
C SER A 270 -16.73 6.24 -13.30
N VAL A 271 -15.70 6.17 -12.44
CA VAL A 271 -14.73 7.26 -12.24
C VAL A 271 -13.98 7.59 -13.55
N ALA A 272 -13.66 6.57 -14.35
CA ALA A 272 -13.08 6.74 -15.69
C ALA A 272 -13.93 7.58 -16.62
N ILE A 273 -15.23 7.25 -16.64
CA ILE A 273 -16.23 7.88 -17.50
C ILE A 273 -16.38 9.34 -17.09
N LEU A 274 -16.56 9.60 -15.78
CA LEU A 274 -16.64 10.95 -15.24
C LEU A 274 -15.39 11.78 -15.59
N GLY A 275 -14.19 11.23 -15.43
CA GLY A 275 -12.95 11.92 -15.79
C GLY A 275 -12.85 12.25 -17.27
N ARG A 276 -13.21 11.31 -18.17
CA ARG A 276 -13.22 11.54 -19.62
C ARG A 276 -14.20 12.65 -20.00
N GLU A 277 -15.40 12.63 -19.44
CA GLU A 277 -16.45 13.58 -19.75
C GLU A 277 -16.19 14.97 -19.17
N MET A 278 -15.68 15.06 -17.93
CA MET A 278 -15.23 16.33 -17.35
C MET A 278 -14.13 16.97 -18.20
N ASN A 279 -13.12 16.20 -18.62
CA ASN A 279 -12.08 16.71 -19.51
C ASN A 279 -12.65 17.25 -20.82
N PHE A 280 -13.58 16.52 -21.44
CA PHE A 280 -14.23 16.98 -22.67
C PHE A 280 -14.95 18.31 -22.48
N PHE A 281 -15.72 18.46 -21.39
CA PHE A 281 -16.45 19.69 -21.10
C PHE A 281 -15.51 20.87 -20.86
N ILE A 282 -14.49 20.67 -20.02
CA ILE A 282 -13.50 21.71 -19.70
C ILE A 282 -12.74 22.18 -20.96
N GLU A 283 -12.35 21.26 -21.85
CA GLU A 283 -11.60 21.60 -23.06
C GLU A 283 -12.44 22.24 -24.17
N ASN A 284 -13.75 21.97 -24.19
CA ASN A 284 -14.64 22.39 -25.28
C ASN A 284 -15.70 23.41 -24.87
N PHE A 285 -15.70 23.87 -23.61
CA PHE A 285 -16.71 24.77 -23.07
C PHE A 285 -16.96 26.02 -23.93
N LYS A 286 -15.90 26.67 -24.42
CA LYS A 286 -15.96 27.89 -25.23
C LYS A 286 -16.21 27.67 -26.72
N LYS A 287 -16.37 26.42 -27.16
CA LYS A 287 -16.59 26.07 -28.58
C LYS A 287 -18.08 25.90 -28.85
N SER A 288 -18.52 26.25 -30.05
CA SER A 288 -19.92 26.14 -30.51
C SER A 288 -20.48 24.70 -30.53
N HIS A 289 -19.63 23.68 -30.33
CA HIS A 289 -20.00 22.26 -30.33
C HIS A 289 -19.49 21.58 -29.04
N ASN A 290 -20.08 21.93 -27.89
CA ASN A 290 -19.70 21.41 -26.56
C ASN A 290 -20.52 20.19 -26.10
N ARG A 291 -21.09 19.40 -27.03
CA ARG A 291 -22.00 18.29 -26.70
C ARG A 291 -21.29 16.94 -26.76
N LEU A 292 -21.37 16.17 -25.67
CA LEU A 292 -20.92 14.78 -25.65
C LEU A 292 -21.72 13.91 -26.61
N ARG A 293 -21.11 12.82 -27.10
CA ARG A 293 -21.81 11.80 -27.89
C ARG A 293 -23.00 11.24 -27.11
N GLU A 294 -24.06 10.87 -27.80
CA GLU A 294 -25.23 10.24 -27.16
C GLU A 294 -24.84 8.92 -26.48
N LEU A 295 -25.44 8.64 -25.31
CA LEU A 295 -25.23 7.36 -24.63
C LEU A 295 -25.89 6.25 -25.44
N LYS A 296 -25.16 5.16 -25.68
CA LYS A 296 -25.70 3.97 -26.37
C LYS A 296 -26.71 3.19 -25.53
N GLY A 297 -26.72 3.38 -24.21
CA GLY A 297 -27.68 2.74 -23.31
C GLY A 297 -27.52 3.18 -21.86
N SER A 298 -28.53 2.91 -21.04
CA SER A 298 -28.56 3.25 -19.61
C SER A 298 -28.06 2.10 -18.73
N TYR A 299 -27.78 2.38 -17.46
CA TYR A 299 -27.45 1.34 -16.47
C TYR A 299 -28.60 0.33 -16.29
N ALA A 300 -29.85 0.80 -16.36
CA ALA A 300 -31.03 -0.05 -16.30
C ALA A 300 -31.12 -1.02 -17.48
N ALA A 301 -30.90 -0.52 -18.71
CA ALA A 301 -30.84 -1.34 -19.91
C ALA A 301 -29.71 -2.37 -19.81
N TYR A 302 -28.52 -1.94 -19.38
CA TYR A 302 -27.39 -2.82 -19.16
C TYR A 302 -27.70 -3.97 -18.20
N LEU A 303 -28.25 -3.67 -17.01
CA LEU A 303 -28.60 -4.71 -16.03
C LEU A 303 -29.70 -5.64 -16.57
N HIS A 304 -30.68 -5.10 -17.30
CA HIS A 304 -31.71 -5.91 -17.93
C HIS A 304 -31.08 -6.91 -18.91
N HIS A 305 -30.26 -6.45 -19.86
CA HIS A 305 -29.57 -7.31 -20.82
C HIS A 305 -28.66 -8.34 -20.17
N ALA A 306 -27.82 -7.90 -19.24
CA ALA A 306 -26.87 -8.75 -18.55
C ALA A 306 -27.56 -9.88 -17.76
N ARG A 307 -28.79 -9.65 -17.31
CA ARG A 307 -29.60 -10.65 -16.61
C ARG A 307 -30.44 -11.51 -17.54
N THR A 308 -30.92 -11.00 -18.68
CA THR A 308 -31.82 -11.77 -19.57
C THR A 308 -31.08 -12.71 -20.51
N MET A 309 -29.94 -12.29 -21.05
CA MET A 309 -29.27 -13.04 -22.12
C MET A 309 -28.61 -14.35 -21.65
N GLU A 310 -28.28 -14.48 -20.35
CA GLU A 310 -27.44 -15.58 -19.85
C GLU A 310 -27.97 -16.25 -18.56
N LEU A 311 -29.22 -15.98 -18.16
CA LEU A 311 -29.75 -16.45 -16.87
C LEU A 311 -29.78 -17.98 -16.75
N GLU A 312 -30.35 -18.67 -17.74
CA GLU A 312 -30.53 -20.12 -17.68
C GLU A 312 -29.19 -20.86 -17.70
N GLN A 313 -28.30 -20.47 -18.62
CA GLN A 313 -26.96 -21.04 -18.74
C GLN A 313 -26.12 -20.79 -17.49
N GLY A 314 -26.20 -19.57 -16.92
CA GLY A 314 -25.46 -19.28 -15.71
C GLY A 314 -26.03 -19.95 -14.47
N VAL A 315 -27.36 -20.11 -14.35
CA VAL A 315 -27.95 -20.93 -13.27
C VAL A 315 -27.45 -22.36 -13.34
N GLU A 316 -27.39 -22.94 -14.54
CA GLU A 316 -26.87 -24.29 -14.72
C GLU A 316 -25.37 -24.40 -14.40
N TYR A 317 -24.57 -23.43 -14.86
CA TYR A 317 -23.15 -23.34 -14.51
C TYR A 317 -22.93 -23.27 -12.99
N TRP A 318 -23.61 -22.35 -12.30
CA TRP A 318 -23.46 -22.19 -10.86
C TRP A 318 -23.96 -23.41 -10.07
N ARG A 319 -25.03 -24.07 -10.54
CA ARG A 319 -25.54 -25.31 -9.94
C ARG A 319 -24.53 -26.43 -10.05
N SER A 320 -23.90 -26.58 -11.22
CA SER A 320 -22.85 -27.57 -11.45
C SER A 320 -21.61 -27.28 -10.58
N LEU A 321 -21.11 -26.05 -10.61
CA LEU A 321 -19.92 -25.63 -9.86
C LEU A 321 -20.09 -25.78 -8.35
N LEU A 322 -21.27 -25.48 -7.81
CA LEU A 322 -21.56 -25.51 -6.36
C LEU A 322 -22.23 -26.82 -5.91
N ALA A 323 -22.35 -27.82 -6.78
CA ALA A 323 -22.96 -29.10 -6.45
C ALA A 323 -22.22 -29.76 -5.28
N GLY A 324 -22.95 -30.04 -4.19
CA GLY A 324 -22.41 -30.64 -2.96
C GLY A 324 -21.48 -29.73 -2.15
N ALA A 325 -21.31 -28.45 -2.54
CA ALA A 325 -20.53 -27.51 -1.76
C ALA A 325 -21.31 -27.03 -0.53
N GLU A 326 -20.60 -26.58 0.49
CA GLU A 326 -21.16 -25.90 1.66
C GLU A 326 -20.41 -24.60 1.92
N MET A 327 -21.09 -23.60 2.47
CA MET A 327 -20.43 -22.37 2.90
C MET A 327 -19.50 -22.66 4.09
N PRO A 328 -18.19 -22.35 4.00
CA PRO A 328 -17.27 -22.63 5.10
C PRO A 328 -17.62 -21.79 6.33
N GLU A 329 -17.76 -22.44 7.48
CA GLU A 329 -17.97 -21.77 8.76
C GLU A 329 -16.62 -21.33 9.33
N ILE A 330 -16.29 -20.05 9.19
CA ILE A 330 -15.11 -19.43 9.82
C ILE A 330 -15.48 -19.07 11.26
N THR A 331 -15.78 -20.09 12.07
CA THR A 331 -16.01 -19.94 13.52
C THR A 331 -14.93 -20.71 14.28
N LYS A 332 -14.59 -20.27 15.50
CA LYS A 332 -13.59 -20.89 16.38
C LYS A 332 -13.73 -22.42 16.34
N ARG A 333 -12.66 -23.13 15.95
CA ARG A 333 -12.62 -24.60 15.86
C ARG A 333 -13.35 -25.22 17.05
N LYS A 334 -14.39 -26.02 16.81
CA LYS A 334 -14.72 -27.10 17.76
C LYS A 334 -13.59 -28.11 17.62
N SER A 335 -12.75 -28.21 18.66
CA SER A 335 -11.65 -29.16 18.72
C SER A 335 -12.17 -30.57 18.48
N ASN A 336 -11.89 -31.12 17.30
CA ASN A 336 -12.03 -32.55 17.05
C ASN A 336 -10.64 -33.15 17.34
N PRO A 337 -10.47 -33.96 18.40
CA PRO A 337 -9.15 -34.35 18.92
C PRO A 337 -8.25 -35.13 17.94
N GLY A 338 -8.78 -35.59 16.80
CA GLY A 338 -8.05 -36.44 15.85
C GLY A 338 -7.49 -35.73 14.61
N ASN A 339 -7.75 -34.44 14.39
CA ASN A 339 -7.40 -33.77 13.12
C ASN A 339 -6.76 -32.38 13.29
N THR A 340 -6.29 -32.05 14.50
CA THR A 340 -5.58 -30.80 14.76
C THR A 340 -4.13 -30.95 14.29
N PRO A 341 -3.65 -30.16 13.31
CA PRO A 341 -2.22 -30.02 13.07
C PRO A 341 -1.53 -29.61 14.37
N SER A 342 -0.42 -30.23 14.70
CA SER A 342 0.29 -30.10 15.98
C SER A 342 0.93 -28.72 16.24
N ASN A 343 0.71 -27.74 15.37
CA ASN A 343 1.40 -26.44 15.34
C ASN A 343 0.46 -25.22 15.45
N LEU A 344 -0.80 -25.40 15.84
CA LEU A 344 -1.76 -24.31 16.00
C LEU A 344 -2.16 -24.12 17.46
N ASP A 345 -1.62 -23.07 18.10
CA ASP A 345 -1.99 -22.67 19.45
C ASP A 345 -3.08 -21.59 19.44
N PHE A 346 -4.15 -21.90 20.16
CA PHE A 346 -5.27 -20.99 20.40
C PHE A 346 -5.35 -20.67 21.89
N VAL A 347 -5.38 -19.38 22.23
CA VAL A 347 -5.73 -18.91 23.58
C VAL A 347 -7.06 -18.17 23.46
N ASP A 348 -8.04 -18.58 24.25
CA ASP A 348 -9.41 -18.03 24.23
C ASP A 348 -10.07 -17.98 22.84
N GLY A 349 -9.66 -18.89 21.95
CA GLY A 349 -10.15 -18.99 20.57
C GLY A 349 -9.65 -17.89 19.63
N VAL A 350 -8.62 -17.14 20.02
CA VAL A 350 -7.83 -16.30 19.12
C VAL A 350 -6.59 -17.11 18.73
N LEU A 351 -6.26 -17.12 17.43
CA LEU A 351 -5.04 -17.73 16.94
C LEU A 351 -3.84 -16.87 17.40
N VAL A 352 -2.97 -17.41 18.25
CA VAL A 352 -1.89 -16.64 18.92
C VAL A 352 -0.56 -16.76 18.17
N SER A 353 -0.41 -17.74 17.29
CA SER A 353 0.78 -17.98 16.49
C SER A 353 0.41 -18.51 15.10
N MET A 354 0.99 -17.91 14.06
CA MET A 354 1.05 -18.49 12.73
C MET A 354 2.35 -18.01 12.08
N ILE A 355 3.44 -18.76 12.25
CA ILE A 355 4.64 -18.59 11.41
C ILE A 355 5.12 -19.98 11.00
N GLU A 356 4.55 -20.49 9.92
CA GLU A 356 5.17 -21.54 9.14
C GLU A 356 5.18 -21.06 7.68
N THR A 357 6.28 -20.41 7.27
CA THR A 357 6.49 -20.03 5.87
C THR A 357 6.77 -21.30 5.09
N ARG A 358 5.75 -21.87 4.44
CA ARG A 358 5.96 -22.99 3.51
C ARG A 358 6.35 -22.43 2.15
N LEU A 359 7.56 -22.75 1.69
CA LEU A 359 7.94 -22.63 0.29
C LEU A 359 7.09 -23.62 -0.52
N LEU A 360 6.15 -23.09 -1.30
CA LEU A 360 5.33 -23.89 -2.20
C LEU A 360 6.12 -24.08 -3.50
N ASP A 361 6.75 -25.24 -3.67
CA ASP A 361 7.35 -25.58 -4.96
C ASP A 361 6.22 -25.84 -5.97
N LEU A 362 6.08 -24.92 -6.93
CA LEU A 362 5.04 -25.00 -7.97
C LEU A 362 5.43 -26.01 -9.06
N ALA A 363 6.66 -26.51 -9.05
CA ALA A 363 7.23 -27.35 -10.10
C ALA A 363 7.34 -28.83 -9.71
N THR A 364 6.22 -29.53 -9.54
CA THR A 364 6.22 -31.00 -9.60
C THR A 364 5.01 -31.53 -10.37
N THR A 365 5.09 -31.54 -11.70
CA THR A 365 4.30 -32.45 -12.53
C THR A 365 5.08 -33.76 -12.70
N ASN A 366 4.77 -34.77 -11.88
CA ASN A 366 5.24 -36.13 -12.10
C ASN A 366 4.23 -36.87 -12.99
N SER A 367 4.48 -36.94 -14.30
CA SER A 367 4.31 -38.17 -15.11
C SER A 367 4.51 -37.87 -16.60
N GLY A 368 5.32 -38.71 -17.26
CA GLY A 368 5.68 -38.59 -18.67
C GLY A 368 4.50 -38.62 -19.63
N ALA A 369 4.20 -37.46 -20.18
CA ALA A 369 3.71 -37.23 -21.54
C ALA A 369 3.99 -35.75 -21.81
N ALA A 370 4.35 -35.40 -23.04
CA ALA A 370 4.69 -34.03 -23.40
C ALA A 370 3.52 -33.07 -23.09
N SER A 371 3.60 -32.38 -21.95
CA SER A 371 2.81 -31.18 -21.68
C SER A 371 3.76 -30.11 -21.16
N THR A 372 3.80 -29.00 -21.89
CA THR A 372 4.47 -27.74 -21.59
C THR A 372 3.96 -27.15 -20.27
N GLY A 373 4.39 -27.71 -19.13
CA GLY A 373 3.96 -27.32 -17.78
C GLY A 373 4.71 -26.09 -17.26
N SER A 374 4.67 -24.99 -18.01
CA SER A 374 4.97 -23.67 -17.46
C SER A 374 3.65 -23.10 -16.92
N LEU A 375 3.69 -22.41 -15.79
CA LEU A 375 2.62 -21.52 -15.28
C LEU A 375 2.19 -20.41 -16.29
N ALA A 376 2.67 -20.47 -17.54
CA ALA A 376 2.26 -19.67 -18.68
C ALA A 376 0.72 -19.64 -18.79
N GLY A 377 0.13 -18.47 -18.52
CA GLY A 377 -1.32 -18.24 -18.56
C GLY A 377 -2.00 -18.11 -17.19
N SER A 378 -1.33 -18.45 -16.08
CA SER A 378 -1.87 -18.22 -14.74
C SER A 378 -1.71 -16.75 -14.29
N THR A 379 -2.77 -16.17 -13.73
CA THR A 379 -2.75 -14.76 -13.31
C THR A 379 -2.29 -14.61 -11.86
N ARG A 380 -1.67 -13.48 -11.50
CA ARG A 380 -1.34 -13.14 -10.10
C ARG A 380 -2.57 -13.22 -9.18
N ALA A 381 -3.73 -12.81 -9.68
CA ALA A 381 -5.00 -12.91 -8.97
C ALA A 381 -5.34 -14.36 -8.62
N THR A 382 -5.10 -15.30 -9.53
CA THR A 382 -5.35 -16.73 -9.31
C THR A 382 -4.41 -17.33 -8.28
N ILE A 383 -3.13 -16.91 -8.28
CA ILE A 383 -2.17 -17.34 -7.25
C ILE A 383 -2.65 -16.90 -5.86
N VAL A 384 -3.11 -15.65 -5.71
CA VAL A 384 -3.65 -15.13 -4.45
C VAL A 384 -4.95 -15.86 -4.06
N LYS A 385 -5.85 -16.13 -5.01
CA LYS A 385 -7.05 -16.96 -4.77
C LYS A 385 -6.68 -18.36 -4.26
N THR A 386 -5.62 -18.95 -4.82
CA THR A 386 -5.12 -20.27 -4.44
C THR A 386 -4.57 -20.25 -3.01
N ALA A 387 -3.72 -19.26 -2.68
CA ALA A 387 -3.21 -19.08 -1.33
C ALA A 387 -4.35 -18.91 -0.32
N TRP A 388 -5.35 -18.09 -0.65
CA TRP A 388 -6.51 -17.88 0.22
C TRP A 388 -7.35 -19.15 0.42
N ALA A 389 -7.57 -19.92 -0.66
CA ALA A 389 -8.24 -21.21 -0.59
C ALA A 389 -7.52 -22.20 0.35
N LEU A 390 -6.19 -22.29 0.25
CA LEU A 390 -5.38 -23.13 1.13
C LEU A 390 -5.49 -22.69 2.60
N THR A 391 -5.46 -21.38 2.86
CA THR A 391 -5.67 -20.83 4.20
C THR A 391 -7.05 -21.19 4.75
N LEU A 392 -8.12 -21.04 3.96
CA LEU A 392 -9.46 -21.42 4.40
C LEU A 392 -9.59 -22.93 4.64
N ALA A 393 -8.98 -23.75 3.80
CA ALA A 393 -8.96 -25.21 3.97
C ALA A 393 -8.32 -25.59 5.31
N GLU A 394 -7.19 -24.96 5.65
CA GLU A 394 -6.47 -25.20 6.90
C GLU A 394 -7.27 -24.72 8.13
N LEU A 395 -7.82 -23.50 8.06
CA LEU A 395 -8.62 -22.90 9.14
C LEU A 395 -9.87 -23.72 9.44
N THR A 396 -10.53 -24.23 8.41
CA THR A 396 -11.81 -24.94 8.53
C THR A 396 -11.64 -26.46 8.66
N GLY A 397 -10.45 -26.99 8.39
CA GLY A 397 -10.18 -28.43 8.32
C GLY A 397 -10.94 -29.13 7.18
N ARG A 398 -11.31 -28.40 6.13
CA ARG A 398 -12.07 -28.90 4.98
C ARG A 398 -11.21 -28.88 3.71
N ASP A 399 -11.33 -29.93 2.91
CA ASP A 399 -10.68 -30.01 1.59
C ASP A 399 -11.52 -29.39 0.45
N ASP A 400 -12.73 -28.92 0.75
CA ASP A 400 -13.62 -28.25 -0.21
C ASP A 400 -14.09 -26.94 0.42
N VAL A 401 -13.66 -25.82 -0.14
CA VAL A 401 -13.92 -24.49 0.42
C VAL A 401 -14.50 -23.54 -0.62
N VAL A 402 -15.45 -22.72 -0.18
CA VAL A 402 -16.08 -21.67 -0.99
C VAL A 402 -15.86 -20.29 -0.36
N PHE A 403 -15.49 -19.31 -1.17
CA PHE A 403 -15.40 -17.90 -0.77
C PHE A 403 -15.88 -16.99 -1.91
N ALA A 404 -16.17 -15.73 -1.62
CA ALA A 404 -16.47 -14.76 -2.67
C ALA A 404 -15.20 -14.19 -3.29
N SER A 405 -15.23 -13.97 -4.60
CA SER A 405 -14.27 -13.11 -5.28
C SER A 405 -15.00 -12.00 -6.06
N THR A 406 -14.35 -10.85 -6.20
CA THR A 406 -14.93 -9.72 -6.94
C THR A 406 -14.72 -9.87 -8.44
N GLY A 407 -15.83 -9.83 -9.20
CA GLY A 407 -15.86 -9.79 -10.66
C GLY A 407 -16.07 -8.37 -11.19
N TRP A 408 -15.70 -8.12 -12.46
CA TRP A 408 -15.79 -6.80 -13.07
C TRP A 408 -17.21 -6.44 -13.51
N GLY A 409 -18.06 -7.45 -13.74
CA GLY A 409 -19.45 -7.31 -14.17
C GLY A 409 -19.60 -7.05 -15.67
N ARG A 410 -18.67 -6.31 -16.31
CA ARG A 410 -18.75 -5.88 -17.71
C ARG A 410 -18.19 -6.90 -18.74
N ASN A 411 -18.02 -8.16 -18.34
CA ASN A 411 -17.47 -9.24 -19.17
C ASN A 411 -18.49 -9.85 -20.15
N ASN A 412 -19.75 -9.42 -20.11
CA ASN A 412 -20.81 -9.89 -21.00
C ASN A 412 -20.72 -9.28 -22.42
N ALA A 413 -21.48 -9.85 -23.35
CA ALA A 413 -21.53 -9.43 -24.75
C ALA A 413 -22.31 -8.12 -25.00
N VAL A 414 -22.77 -7.39 -23.96
CA VAL A 414 -23.51 -6.14 -24.15
C VAL A 414 -22.57 -5.08 -24.75
N GLU A 415 -22.91 -4.61 -25.96
CA GLU A 415 -22.05 -3.73 -26.79
C GLU A 415 -21.57 -2.50 -26.00
N PHE A 416 -22.49 -1.84 -25.31
CA PHE A 416 -22.27 -0.57 -24.62
C PHE A 416 -21.86 -0.70 -23.15
N ALA A 417 -21.63 -1.92 -22.62
CA ALA A 417 -21.30 -2.16 -21.21
C ALA A 417 -20.15 -1.29 -20.67
N GLN A 418 -19.18 -0.96 -21.54
CA GLN A 418 -17.99 -0.18 -21.21
C GLN A 418 -18.24 1.33 -21.10
N ASP A 419 -19.38 1.83 -21.58
CA ASP A 419 -19.75 3.24 -21.49
C ASP A 419 -20.84 3.49 -20.45
N VAL A 420 -21.20 2.45 -19.68
CA VAL A 420 -22.23 2.52 -18.63
C VAL A 420 -21.63 2.96 -17.30
N MET A 421 -22.12 4.09 -16.81
CA MET A 421 -21.89 4.58 -15.47
C MET A 421 -22.83 3.85 -14.49
N GLY A 422 -22.27 3.28 -13.43
CA GLY A 422 -23.03 2.54 -12.41
C GLY A 422 -22.19 1.51 -11.67
N SER A 423 -22.71 1.00 -10.55
CA SER A 423 -22.07 -0.06 -9.76
C SER A 423 -22.27 -1.42 -10.43
N CYS A 424 -21.42 -1.76 -11.41
CA CYS A 424 -21.53 -3.02 -12.17
C CYS A 424 -20.76 -4.18 -11.53
N THR A 425 -19.90 -3.90 -10.56
CA THR A 425 -19.08 -4.89 -9.86
C THR A 425 -19.98 -5.93 -9.14
N SER A 426 -19.55 -7.19 -9.09
CA SER A 426 -20.30 -8.24 -8.40
C SER A 426 -19.39 -9.13 -7.57
N HIS A 427 -19.98 -9.83 -6.59
CA HIS A 427 -19.29 -10.86 -5.81
C HIS A 427 -19.80 -12.22 -6.24
N ILE A 428 -18.88 -13.07 -6.70
CA ILE A 428 -19.18 -14.40 -7.22
C ILE A 428 -18.50 -15.50 -6.41
N PRO A 429 -19.11 -16.69 -6.28
CA PRO A 429 -18.49 -17.82 -5.61
C PRO A 429 -17.22 -18.28 -6.32
N THR A 430 -16.19 -18.56 -5.55
CA THR A 430 -14.97 -19.29 -5.93
C THR A 430 -14.90 -20.56 -5.08
N ARG A 431 -14.71 -21.73 -5.70
CA ARG A 431 -14.73 -23.03 -5.01
C ARG A 431 -13.41 -23.73 -5.29
N ALA A 432 -12.69 -24.09 -4.23
CA ALA A 432 -11.44 -24.83 -4.33
C ALA A 432 -11.64 -26.22 -3.75
N GLN A 433 -11.32 -27.25 -4.54
CA GLN A 433 -11.35 -28.65 -4.10
C GLN A 433 -9.94 -29.19 -4.06
N LEU A 434 -9.41 -29.41 -2.87
CA LEU A 434 -8.03 -29.84 -2.64
C LEU A 434 -7.82 -31.34 -2.92
N LYS A 435 -8.88 -32.12 -3.18
CA LYS A 435 -8.81 -33.56 -3.47
C LYS A 435 -9.59 -33.92 -4.73
N THR A 436 -9.14 -34.94 -5.45
CA THR A 436 -9.84 -35.46 -6.63
C THR A 436 -10.97 -36.40 -6.26
N CYS A 437 -12.16 -36.17 -6.83
CA CYS A 437 -13.30 -37.09 -6.77
C CYS A 437 -13.51 -37.77 -8.13
N ALA A 438 -12.48 -38.41 -8.70
CA ALA A 438 -12.62 -39.13 -9.96
C ALA A 438 -12.72 -40.65 -9.71
N GLY A 439 -13.88 -41.23 -10.02
CA GLY A 439 -14.00 -42.67 -10.35
C GLY A 439 -13.67 -43.68 -9.25
N GLY A 440 -13.89 -43.37 -7.97
CA GLY A 440 -14.03 -44.39 -6.93
C GLY A 440 -12.76 -45.07 -6.40
N SER A 441 -11.53 -44.65 -6.75
CA SER A 441 -10.34 -45.37 -6.25
C SER A 441 -9.14 -44.57 -5.74
N VAL A 442 -9.04 -43.24 -5.86
CA VAL A 442 -7.93 -42.50 -5.20
C VAL A 442 -8.35 -41.11 -4.75
N ASN A 443 -8.41 -40.90 -3.43
CA ASN A 443 -8.65 -39.61 -2.79
C ASN A 443 -7.33 -38.81 -2.70
N ARG A 444 -6.72 -38.52 -3.85
CA ARG A 444 -5.42 -37.85 -3.94
C ARG A 444 -5.58 -36.35 -3.70
N ARG A 445 -4.71 -35.76 -2.88
CA ARG A 445 -4.59 -34.31 -2.74
C ARG A 445 -3.99 -33.71 -4.01
N LEU A 446 -4.62 -32.67 -4.55
CA LEU A 446 -4.11 -31.93 -5.71
C LEU A 446 -2.76 -31.28 -5.38
N THR A 447 -1.89 -31.19 -6.38
CA THR A 447 -0.69 -30.35 -6.30
C THR A 447 -1.10 -28.88 -6.31
N TYR A 448 -0.19 -28.00 -5.87
CA TYR A 448 -0.45 -26.55 -5.91
C TYR A 448 -0.64 -26.04 -7.35
N GLY A 449 0.10 -26.57 -8.32
CA GLY A 449 -0.08 -26.25 -9.74
C GLY A 449 -1.47 -26.63 -10.25
N GLU A 450 -1.94 -27.85 -9.94
CA GLU A 450 -3.29 -28.31 -10.32
C GLU A 450 -4.40 -27.45 -9.68
N LEU A 451 -4.18 -26.96 -8.45
CA LEU A 451 -5.13 -26.08 -7.78
C LEU A 451 -5.16 -24.67 -8.41
N VAL A 452 -4.00 -24.13 -8.81
CA VAL A 452 -3.93 -22.88 -9.59
C VAL A 452 -4.66 -23.03 -10.91
N GLU A 453 -4.47 -24.16 -11.62
CA GLU A 453 -5.15 -24.45 -12.87
C GLU A 453 -6.67 -24.58 -12.69
N GLN A 454 -7.14 -25.28 -11.65
CA GLN A 454 -8.56 -25.39 -11.30
C GLN A 454 -9.18 -24.01 -11.10
N LEU A 455 -8.54 -23.15 -10.30
CA LEU A 455 -9.05 -21.81 -9.99
C LEU A 455 -8.94 -20.86 -11.19
N GLN A 456 -7.93 -21.02 -12.05
CA GLN A 456 -7.81 -20.27 -13.31
C GLN A 456 -8.95 -20.64 -14.25
N ALA A 457 -9.19 -21.93 -14.47
CA ALA A 457 -10.27 -22.42 -15.33
C ALA A 457 -11.65 -21.97 -14.82
N GLN A 458 -11.88 -22.08 -13.50
CA GLN A 458 -13.09 -21.57 -12.88
C GLN A 458 -13.24 -20.06 -13.10
N HIS A 459 -12.18 -19.27 -12.90
CA HIS A 459 -12.23 -17.84 -13.08
C HIS A 459 -12.67 -17.47 -14.51
N ILE A 460 -12.06 -18.07 -15.52
CA ILE A 460 -12.40 -17.87 -16.94
C ILE A 460 -13.86 -18.24 -17.22
N ALA A 461 -14.31 -19.41 -16.74
CA ALA A 461 -15.67 -19.89 -16.98
C ALA A 461 -16.73 -19.01 -16.27
N SER A 462 -16.42 -18.52 -15.08
CA SER A 462 -17.35 -17.70 -14.29
C SER A 462 -17.59 -16.28 -14.82
N MET A 463 -16.66 -15.72 -15.62
CA MET A 463 -16.70 -14.32 -16.06
C MET A 463 -17.99 -13.95 -16.81
N ARG A 464 -18.54 -14.86 -17.62
CA ARG A 464 -19.79 -14.61 -18.36
C ARG A 464 -20.97 -14.48 -17.40
N PHE A 465 -21.00 -15.28 -16.34
CA PHE A 465 -22.12 -15.40 -15.41
C PHE A 465 -22.03 -14.49 -14.17
N GLU A 466 -21.18 -13.47 -14.20
CA GLU A 466 -20.93 -12.55 -13.08
C GLU A 466 -22.16 -11.73 -12.65
N ASN A 467 -23.13 -11.53 -13.54
CA ASN A 467 -24.28 -10.64 -13.33
C ASN A 467 -25.52 -11.30 -12.71
N ILE A 468 -25.48 -12.61 -12.42
CA ILE A 468 -26.62 -13.33 -11.81
C ILE A 468 -26.89 -12.85 -10.37
N GLY A 469 -25.84 -12.45 -9.66
CA GLY A 469 -25.93 -11.97 -8.28
C GLY A 469 -25.88 -13.12 -7.25
N ALA A 470 -25.21 -12.87 -6.13
CA ALA A 470 -25.03 -13.81 -5.04
C ALA A 470 -26.36 -14.34 -4.47
N THR A 471 -27.38 -13.49 -4.30
CA THR A 471 -28.68 -13.93 -3.75
C THR A 471 -29.36 -14.92 -4.67
N ALA A 472 -29.36 -14.66 -5.98
CA ALA A 472 -29.95 -15.57 -6.95
C ALA A 472 -29.15 -16.89 -7.06
N ILE A 473 -27.81 -16.83 -6.95
CA ILE A 473 -26.96 -18.03 -6.90
C ILE A 473 -27.35 -18.88 -5.69
N VAL A 474 -27.43 -18.29 -4.49
CA VAL A 474 -27.82 -19.01 -3.27
C VAL A 474 -29.21 -19.62 -3.42
N GLU A 475 -30.20 -18.84 -3.84
CA GLU A 475 -31.61 -19.27 -3.87
C GLU A 475 -31.93 -20.27 -4.99
N LYS A 476 -31.29 -20.17 -6.16
CA LYS A 476 -31.65 -20.95 -7.37
C LYS A 476 -30.66 -22.05 -7.71
N CYS A 477 -29.41 -21.95 -7.23
CA CYS A 477 -28.32 -22.82 -7.67
C CYS A 477 -27.77 -23.71 -6.55
N THR A 478 -28.17 -23.49 -5.28
CA THR A 478 -27.64 -24.25 -4.13
C THR A 478 -28.76 -24.72 -3.21
N PRO A 479 -28.55 -25.78 -2.42
CA PRO A 479 -29.45 -26.17 -1.32
C PRO A 479 -29.21 -25.34 -0.05
N TRP A 480 -28.36 -24.30 -0.09
CA TRP A 480 -28.03 -23.51 1.08
C TRP A 480 -29.24 -22.73 1.60
N LYS A 481 -29.19 -22.38 2.89
CA LYS A 481 -30.21 -21.53 3.51
C LYS A 481 -30.28 -20.18 2.78
N ARG A 482 -31.47 -19.61 2.55
CA ARG A 482 -31.64 -18.35 1.80
C ARG A 482 -30.90 -17.15 2.41
N TRP A 483 -30.62 -17.19 3.70
CA TRP A 483 -29.85 -16.17 4.41
C TRP A 483 -28.34 -16.43 4.41
N THR A 484 -27.86 -17.46 3.71
CA THR A 484 -26.43 -17.74 3.57
C THR A 484 -25.74 -16.53 2.92
N ARG A 485 -24.61 -16.14 3.49
CA ARG A 485 -23.71 -15.10 2.97
C ARG A 485 -22.32 -15.72 2.86
N PHE A 486 -21.50 -15.16 1.99
CA PHE A 486 -20.10 -15.57 1.91
C PHE A 486 -19.41 -15.26 3.24
N SER A 487 -18.79 -16.26 3.85
CA SER A 487 -18.05 -16.09 5.11
C SER A 487 -16.72 -15.36 4.91
N SER A 488 -16.21 -15.33 3.68
CA SER A 488 -15.02 -14.61 3.27
C SER A 488 -15.18 -14.01 1.88
N LEU A 489 -14.60 -12.83 1.69
CA LEU A 489 -14.51 -12.12 0.41
C LEU A 489 -13.05 -11.79 0.11
N LEU A 490 -12.57 -12.18 -1.05
CA LEU A 490 -11.26 -11.80 -1.57
C LEU A 490 -11.42 -10.73 -2.66
N ILE A 491 -10.90 -9.54 -2.37
CA ILE A 491 -10.81 -8.44 -3.34
C ILE A 491 -9.37 -8.38 -3.81
N PHE A 492 -9.12 -8.71 -5.08
CA PHE A 492 -7.82 -8.50 -5.72
C PHE A 492 -7.92 -7.28 -6.63
N GLN A 493 -7.32 -6.17 -6.20
CA GLN A 493 -7.13 -5.00 -7.06
C GLN A 493 -5.68 -5.03 -7.54
N GLY A 494 -5.49 -5.16 -8.84
CA GLY A 494 -4.22 -4.84 -9.48
C GLY A 494 -4.03 -3.33 -9.47
N LEU A 495 -3.80 -2.75 -8.28
CA LEU A 495 -3.43 -1.35 -8.15
C LEU A 495 -2.05 -1.20 -8.77
N ASP A 496 -2.00 -0.78 -10.04
CA ASP A 496 -0.99 0.22 -10.37
C ASP A 496 -1.28 1.39 -9.42
N ILE A 497 -0.40 1.61 -8.43
CA ILE A 497 -0.41 2.80 -7.55
C ILE A 497 0.04 4.05 -8.36
N GLU A 498 -0.46 4.14 -9.58
CA GLU A 498 -0.49 5.29 -10.45
C GLU A 498 -1.86 5.26 -11.15
N THR A 499 -2.82 6.07 -10.72
CA THR A 499 -3.86 6.50 -11.66
C THR A 499 -4.18 7.98 -11.41
N PRO A 500 -4.31 8.77 -12.49
CA PRO A 500 -5.47 8.64 -13.37
C PRO A 500 -5.13 7.98 -14.70
N GLN A 501 -6.10 7.22 -15.18
CA GLN A 501 -6.11 6.50 -16.43
C GLN A 501 -5.65 7.37 -17.62
N ARG A 502 -4.65 6.88 -18.35
CA ARG A 502 -4.53 7.22 -19.77
C ARG A 502 -5.76 6.66 -20.48
N GLY A 503 -6.68 7.55 -20.86
CA GLY A 503 -7.60 7.28 -21.95
C GLY A 503 -6.82 6.73 -23.15
N GLY A 504 -7.38 5.71 -23.79
CA GLY A 504 -6.67 4.82 -24.72
C GLY A 504 -5.78 5.53 -25.74
N ARG A 505 -4.58 4.99 -25.97
CA ARG A 505 -3.86 5.20 -27.23
C ARG A 505 -4.53 4.34 -28.28
N ASP A 506 -5.33 4.98 -29.12
CA ASP A 506 -5.50 4.58 -30.52
C ASP A 506 -5.01 5.73 -31.39
N ASP A 507 -4.24 5.35 -32.40
CA ASP A 507 -3.71 6.09 -33.55
C ASP A 507 -2.50 7.03 -33.40
N GLU A 508 -1.38 6.52 -33.92
CA GLU A 508 -0.07 7.16 -34.12
C GLU A 508 -0.04 8.22 -35.23
N ASN A 509 -1.19 8.78 -35.66
CA ASN A 509 -1.21 9.85 -36.66
C ASN A 509 -1.76 11.20 -36.20
N HIS A 510 -1.97 11.42 -34.89
CA HIS A 510 -2.26 12.75 -34.37
C HIS A 510 -1.26 13.21 -33.29
N LYS A 511 -0.35 14.10 -33.69
CA LYS A 511 0.43 14.97 -32.79
C LYS A 511 -0.54 15.92 -32.07
N ASP A 512 -1.06 15.53 -30.90
CA ASP A 512 -1.50 16.43 -29.81
C ASP A 512 -2.41 15.67 -28.84
N HIS A 513 -1.86 15.08 -27.76
CA HIS A 513 -2.70 14.75 -26.60
C HIS A 513 -2.16 15.42 -25.35
N ALA A 514 -3.03 16.26 -24.77
CA ALA A 514 -2.76 16.92 -23.52
C ALA A 514 -2.80 15.94 -22.38
N ALA A 515 -2.00 16.19 -21.36
CA ALA A 515 -2.32 15.65 -20.08
C ALA A 515 -3.71 16.13 -19.62
N PRO A 516 -4.48 15.29 -18.90
CA PRO A 516 -5.87 15.58 -18.59
C PRO A 516 -6.01 16.90 -17.85
N ALA A 517 -7.05 17.66 -18.21
CA ALA A 517 -7.39 18.93 -17.55
C ALA A 517 -7.84 18.73 -16.10
N VAL A 518 -8.35 17.54 -15.75
CA VAL A 518 -8.84 17.19 -14.41
C VAL A 518 -8.14 15.93 -13.89
N LYS A 519 -7.58 16.00 -12.67
CA LYS A 519 -7.07 14.86 -11.92
C LYS A 519 -8.11 14.44 -10.88
N ILE A 520 -8.49 13.16 -10.85
CA ILE A 520 -9.45 12.64 -9.87
C ILE A 520 -8.71 11.78 -8.84
N THR A 521 -8.98 12.03 -7.56
CA THR A 521 -8.55 11.20 -6.42
C THR A 521 -9.79 10.74 -5.66
N GLU A 522 -9.96 9.43 -5.49
CA GLU A 522 -11.07 8.87 -4.72
C GLU A 522 -10.64 8.67 -3.26
N ILE A 523 -11.42 9.18 -2.31
CA ILE A 523 -11.25 8.93 -0.89
C ILE A 523 -12.37 8.02 -0.40
N MET A 524 -11.99 6.82 0.01
CA MET A 524 -12.84 5.82 0.66
C MET A 524 -12.46 5.79 2.15
N ASP A 525 -13.44 5.87 3.06
CA ASP A 525 -13.25 5.81 4.51
C ASP A 525 -12.09 6.71 5.02
N PRO A 526 -12.30 8.05 5.09
CA PRO A 526 -11.27 8.97 5.58
C PRO A 526 -10.80 8.51 6.96
N VAL A 527 -9.55 8.05 7.05
CA VAL A 527 -8.93 7.77 8.35
C VAL A 527 -9.01 9.08 9.12
N LYS A 528 -9.64 9.04 10.30
CA LYS A 528 -9.86 10.18 11.18
C LYS A 528 -8.51 10.85 11.50
N MET A 529 -8.08 11.81 10.70
CA MET A 529 -7.02 12.73 11.08
C MET A 529 -7.69 13.75 12.01
N PRO A 530 -7.34 13.79 13.32
CA PRO A 530 -7.92 14.77 14.21
C PRO A 530 -7.60 16.19 13.68
N PRO A 531 -8.54 17.15 13.78
CA PRO A 531 -8.31 18.51 13.31
C PRO A 531 -7.07 19.07 14.01
N LYS A 532 -6.10 19.55 13.22
CA LYS A 532 -5.03 20.39 13.72
C LYS A 532 -5.68 21.66 14.28
N LYS A 533 -5.84 21.72 15.60
CA LYS A 533 -5.73 23.01 16.28
C LYS A 533 -4.34 23.52 15.92
N VAL A 534 -4.28 24.61 15.16
CA VAL A 534 -3.08 25.42 15.05
C VAL A 534 -2.91 26.11 16.41
N GLU A 535 -2.41 25.35 17.38
CA GLU A 535 -1.44 25.92 18.28
C GLU A 535 -0.13 25.92 17.49
N VAL A 536 0.50 27.09 17.44
CA VAL A 536 1.85 27.23 16.91
C VAL A 536 2.75 26.40 17.83
N VAL A 537 2.93 25.13 17.47
CA VAL A 537 3.99 24.29 18.01
C VAL A 537 5.17 24.55 17.10
N GLU A 538 6.00 25.53 17.49
CA GLU A 538 7.39 25.55 17.08
C GLU A 538 7.99 24.18 17.47
N ASP A 539 8.66 23.51 16.53
CA ASP A 539 9.38 22.21 16.66
C ASP A 539 8.74 20.91 16.12
N ASN A 540 7.86 20.95 15.13
CA ASN A 540 7.77 19.79 14.20
C ASN A 540 8.90 19.88 13.15
N VAL A 541 10.10 19.46 13.55
CA VAL A 541 11.27 19.35 12.68
C VAL A 541 10.99 18.28 11.62
N VAL A 542 10.63 18.69 10.40
CA VAL A 542 10.65 17.78 9.25
C VAL A 542 12.11 17.40 9.04
N ALA A 543 12.48 16.18 9.44
CA ALA A 543 13.84 15.67 9.36
C ALA A 543 14.03 14.74 8.15
N PHE A 544 15.28 14.59 7.71
CA PHE A 544 15.64 13.55 6.74
C PHE A 544 15.43 12.15 7.33
N GLY A 545 14.97 11.21 6.50
CA GLY A 545 14.88 9.80 6.86
C GLY A 545 13.48 9.20 6.84
N ARG A 546 13.40 7.89 7.10
CA ARG A 546 12.14 7.12 7.08
C ARG A 546 11.37 7.33 8.38
N VAL A 547 10.06 7.51 8.30
CA VAL A 547 9.18 7.57 9.48
C VAL A 547 8.78 6.15 9.91
N ARG A 548 9.66 5.45 10.63
CA ARG A 548 9.44 4.08 11.12
C ARG A 548 9.96 3.88 12.55
N LYS A 549 9.40 2.91 13.27
CA LYS A 549 9.79 2.56 14.66
C LYS A 549 11.06 1.69 14.75
N ASN A 550 11.42 1.02 13.67
CA ASN A 550 12.53 0.05 13.60
C ASN A 550 13.67 0.60 12.72
N LEU A 551 14.26 1.74 13.12
CA LEU A 551 15.39 2.32 12.39
C LEU A 551 16.70 1.58 12.71
N LYS A 552 17.61 1.51 11.73
CA LYS A 552 18.86 0.75 11.82
C LYS A 552 20.10 1.63 11.65
N MET A 553 21.16 1.36 12.43
CA MET A 553 22.50 1.90 12.21
C MET A 553 23.37 0.90 11.44
N GLY A 554 24.09 1.36 10.41
CA GLY A 554 25.04 0.52 9.66
C GLY A 554 26.50 0.83 9.97
N CYS A 555 27.32 -0.19 10.20
CA CYS A 555 28.77 -0.04 10.37
C CYS A 555 29.47 0.15 9.01
N VAL A 556 30.02 1.34 8.78
CA VAL A 556 30.64 1.76 7.50
C VAL A 556 32.11 2.11 7.73
N GLY A 557 32.98 1.77 6.78
CA GLY A 557 34.41 2.07 6.87
C GLY A 557 35.24 1.22 5.91
N LEU A 558 36.48 1.63 5.68
CA LEU A 558 37.43 0.88 4.83
C LEU A 558 37.69 -0.54 5.39
N PRO A 559 38.22 -1.48 4.59
CA PRO A 559 38.76 -2.74 5.08
C PRO A 559 39.74 -2.56 6.25
N ASN A 560 39.78 -3.52 7.17
CA ASN A 560 40.74 -3.60 8.28
C ASN A 560 40.74 -2.42 9.28
N VAL A 561 39.67 -1.61 9.34
CA VAL A 561 39.52 -0.54 10.35
C VAL A 561 38.92 -1.03 11.68
N GLY A 562 38.46 -2.28 11.74
CA GLY A 562 37.84 -2.88 12.93
C GLY A 562 36.31 -3.00 12.91
N LYS A 563 35.66 -2.94 11.74
CA LYS A 563 34.18 -3.02 11.63
C LYS A 563 33.62 -4.32 12.22
N SER A 564 34.09 -5.47 11.74
CA SER A 564 33.59 -6.77 12.17
C SER A 564 33.93 -7.06 13.63
N SER A 565 35.07 -6.61 14.13
CA SER A 565 35.41 -6.72 15.57
C SER A 565 34.46 -5.91 16.45
N LEU A 566 34.16 -4.66 16.08
CA LEU A 566 33.14 -3.86 16.80
C LEU A 566 31.76 -4.52 16.73
N PHE A 567 31.37 -5.02 15.55
CA PHE A 567 30.09 -5.70 15.37
C PHE A 567 29.99 -6.96 16.24
N ASN A 568 31.05 -7.76 16.31
CA ASN A 568 31.12 -8.94 17.16
C ASN A 568 30.98 -8.56 18.64
N LEU A 569 31.69 -7.54 19.11
CA LEU A 569 31.56 -7.04 20.49
C LEU A 569 30.12 -6.62 20.83
N LEU A 570 29.47 -5.89 19.93
CA LEU A 570 28.07 -5.47 20.09
C LEU A 570 27.10 -6.66 20.07
N THR A 571 27.38 -7.69 19.27
CA THR A 571 26.60 -8.92 19.20
C THR A 571 26.80 -9.76 20.46
N GLU A 572 28.02 -9.90 20.95
CA GLU A 572 28.34 -10.69 22.16
C GLU A 572 27.81 -10.03 23.44
N GLN A 573 27.65 -8.70 23.46
CA GLN A 573 26.93 -8.00 24.53
C GLN A 573 25.41 -8.22 24.49
N SER A 574 24.83 -8.65 23.37
CA SER A 574 23.38 -8.79 23.17
C SER A 574 22.79 -10.13 23.63
N ALA A 575 23.45 -10.84 24.55
CA ALA A 575 23.22 -12.24 24.96
C ALA A 575 21.89 -12.59 25.65
N ALA A 576 20.78 -11.94 25.29
CA ALA A 576 19.41 -12.34 25.62
C ALA A 576 18.55 -12.69 24.38
N ALA A 577 19.17 -12.90 23.21
CA ALA A 577 18.49 -13.45 22.04
C ALA A 577 18.75 -14.96 21.96
N GLU A 578 17.72 -15.77 22.25
CA GLU A 578 17.74 -17.20 21.92
C GLU A 578 18.14 -17.40 20.44
N ASN A 579 19.06 -18.34 20.23
CA ASN A 579 19.57 -18.76 18.93
C ASN A 579 18.45 -18.93 17.87
N TYR A 580 18.49 -18.13 16.80
CA TYR A 580 17.89 -18.48 15.51
C TYR A 580 19.02 -18.74 14.50
N PRO A 581 19.52 -19.98 14.40
CA PRO A 581 20.70 -20.30 13.62
C PRO A 581 20.33 -20.74 12.21
N PHE A 582 19.64 -19.93 11.40
CA PHE A 582 19.56 -20.15 9.94
C PHE A 582 19.29 -18.84 9.17
N CYS A 583 20.32 -18.04 8.96
CA CYS A 583 20.42 -17.19 7.79
C CYS A 583 21.88 -17.17 7.33
N THR A 584 22.15 -17.60 6.11
CA THR A 584 23.36 -17.15 5.41
C THR A 584 22.96 -16.60 4.05
N ILE A 585 23.48 -15.41 3.77
CA ILE A 585 23.36 -14.48 2.62
C ILE A 585 22.51 -13.22 2.91
N GLU A 586 22.46 -12.76 4.16
CA GLU A 586 21.92 -11.44 4.56
C GLU A 586 22.97 -10.72 5.43
N PRO A 587 23.08 -9.38 5.39
CA PRO A 587 24.02 -8.65 6.24
C PRO A 587 23.75 -8.98 7.72
N ASN A 588 24.81 -9.25 8.49
CA ASN A 588 24.67 -9.64 9.89
C ASN A 588 24.01 -8.50 10.68
N GLU A 589 22.90 -8.79 11.37
CA GLU A 589 22.18 -7.81 12.20
C GLU A 589 22.29 -8.17 13.69
N ALA A 590 22.63 -7.18 14.51
CA ALA A 590 22.69 -7.26 15.96
C ALA A 590 21.61 -6.38 16.61
N ARG A 591 21.02 -6.83 17.71
CA ARG A 591 20.07 -6.05 18.52
C ARG A 591 20.72 -5.67 19.84
N CYS A 592 21.20 -4.44 19.94
CA CYS A 592 21.91 -3.96 21.13
C CYS A 592 20.90 -3.32 22.09
N ALA A 593 20.85 -3.78 23.35
CA ALA A 593 20.05 -3.12 24.36
C ALA A 593 20.59 -1.70 24.61
N VAL A 594 19.70 -0.71 24.69
CA VAL A 594 20.07 0.68 24.96
C VAL A 594 20.22 0.83 26.48
N PRO A 595 21.43 1.12 26.99
CA PRO A 595 21.65 1.25 28.43
C PRO A 595 20.99 2.54 28.95
N ASP A 596 20.21 2.39 30.02
CA ASP A 596 19.52 3.51 30.66
C ASP A 596 19.34 3.28 32.17
N ALA A 597 20.04 4.09 32.98
CA ALA A 597 19.95 4.03 34.43
C ALA A 597 18.53 4.30 34.96
N ARG A 598 17.69 5.01 34.20
CA ARG A 598 16.27 5.23 34.54
C ARG A 598 15.48 3.93 34.46
N TYR A 599 15.71 3.16 33.41
CA TYR A 599 15.12 1.84 33.24
C TYR A 599 15.58 0.89 34.34
N ASP A 600 16.88 0.87 34.65
CA ASP A 600 17.46 0.04 35.71
C ASP A 600 16.83 0.38 37.06
N PHE A 601 16.73 1.67 37.40
CA PHE A 601 16.06 2.14 38.62
C PHE A 601 14.61 1.66 38.71
N LEU A 602 13.83 1.79 37.63
CA LEU A 602 12.45 1.31 37.61
C LEU A 602 12.41 -0.21 37.82
N CYS A 603 13.29 -0.96 37.17
CA CYS A 603 13.39 -2.42 37.28
C CYS A 603 13.74 -2.84 38.71
N ASP A 604 14.71 -2.20 39.34
CA ASP A 604 15.11 -2.45 40.73
C ASP A 604 14.00 -2.12 41.73
N LEU A 605 13.26 -1.04 41.47
CA LEU A 605 12.15 -0.59 42.31
C LEU A 605 10.97 -1.58 42.25
N TRP A 606 10.53 -1.99 41.06
CA TRP A 606 9.36 -2.86 40.92
C TRP A 606 9.65 -4.35 40.98
N LYS A 607 10.83 -4.79 40.52
CA LYS A 607 11.24 -6.19 40.34
C LYS A 607 10.21 -7.04 39.59
N PRO A 608 9.78 -6.63 38.37
CA PRO A 608 8.77 -7.36 37.62
C PRO A 608 9.35 -8.66 37.03
N PRO A 609 8.50 -9.66 36.73
CA PRO A 609 8.92 -10.89 36.05
C PRO A 609 9.30 -10.67 34.58
N SER A 610 8.92 -9.54 33.98
CA SER A 610 9.22 -9.21 32.58
C SER A 610 9.86 -7.82 32.47
N MET A 611 11.02 -7.76 31.83
CA MET A 611 11.86 -6.57 31.73
C MET A 611 12.32 -6.42 30.27
N TYR A 612 11.88 -5.37 29.59
CA TYR A 612 12.18 -5.14 28.18
C TYR A 612 12.84 -3.76 27.95
N PRO A 613 14.17 -3.69 27.76
CA PRO A 613 14.84 -2.44 27.43
C PRO A 613 14.50 -1.99 26.00
N ALA A 614 14.89 -0.77 25.65
CA ALA A 614 14.87 -0.34 24.26
C ALA A 614 16.03 -1.02 23.50
N TYR A 615 15.90 -1.19 22.19
CA TYR A 615 16.93 -1.82 21.37
C TYR A 615 17.33 -0.94 20.20
N LEU A 616 18.63 -0.84 19.93
CA LEU A 616 19.19 -0.33 18.69
C LEU A 616 19.52 -1.51 17.76
N GLN A 617 19.03 -1.44 16.52
CA GLN A 617 19.42 -2.40 15.48
C GLN A 617 20.71 -1.92 14.80
N VAL A 618 21.73 -2.76 14.79
CA VAL A 618 23.02 -2.49 14.16
C VAL A 618 23.28 -3.52 13.08
N THR A 619 23.70 -3.09 11.90
CA THR A 619 23.97 -3.95 10.74
C THR A 619 25.44 -3.84 10.34
N ASP A 620 26.12 -4.98 10.18
CA ASP A 620 27.47 -4.99 9.59
C ASP A 620 27.37 -4.77 8.08
N ILE A 621 28.12 -3.81 7.57
CA ILE A 621 28.19 -3.51 6.14
C ILE A 621 29.60 -3.85 5.66
N ALA A 622 29.69 -4.56 4.52
CA ALA A 622 30.94 -4.97 3.90
C ALA A 622 31.95 -3.80 3.76
N GLY A 623 33.25 -4.04 3.60
CA GLY A 623 34.22 -2.94 3.46
C GLY A 623 34.05 -2.17 2.14
N LEU A 624 34.14 -0.82 2.19
CA LEU A 624 34.22 0.01 1.00
C LEU A 624 35.65 0.02 0.44
N ILE A 625 35.80 -0.19 -0.87
CA ILE A 625 37.05 0.06 -1.59
C ILE A 625 36.88 1.23 -2.56
N LYS A 626 37.97 1.91 -2.88
CA LYS A 626 37.98 3.02 -3.86
C LYS A 626 37.44 2.55 -5.22
N GLY A 627 36.58 3.35 -5.86
CA GLY A 627 35.95 2.99 -7.15
C GLY A 627 34.70 2.11 -7.03
N ALA A 628 34.14 1.94 -5.83
CA ALA A 628 32.90 1.19 -5.62
C ALA A 628 31.71 1.74 -6.41
N SER A 629 31.60 3.07 -6.57
CA SER A 629 30.57 3.72 -7.38
C SER A 629 30.64 3.36 -8.87
N GLN A 630 31.83 2.99 -9.38
CA GLN A 630 32.07 2.60 -10.77
C GLN A 630 32.05 1.06 -10.97
N GLY A 631 31.69 0.29 -9.94
CA GLY A 631 31.58 -1.17 -10.02
C GLY A 631 32.88 -1.95 -9.81
N ALA A 632 33.93 -1.33 -9.25
CA ALA A 632 35.11 -2.07 -8.83
C ALA A 632 34.81 -2.95 -7.59
N GLY A 633 35.09 -4.25 -7.66
CA GLY A 633 34.90 -5.23 -6.58
C GLY A 633 33.43 -5.43 -6.15
N LEU A 634 33.20 -5.69 -4.86
CA LEU A 634 31.86 -5.91 -4.25
C LEU A 634 31.05 -4.59 -4.06
N GLY A 635 31.48 -3.47 -4.64
CA GLY A 635 31.03 -2.11 -4.33
C GLY A 635 29.54 -1.81 -4.56
N ASN A 636 28.90 -2.42 -5.57
CA ASN A 636 27.46 -2.21 -5.81
C ASN A 636 26.57 -2.86 -4.74
N ALA A 637 26.99 -3.99 -4.16
CA ALA A 637 26.29 -4.63 -3.05
C ALA A 637 26.47 -3.85 -1.73
N PHE A 638 27.65 -3.26 -1.53
CA PHE A 638 27.92 -2.37 -0.40
C PHE A 638 26.97 -1.17 -0.36
N LEU A 639 26.79 -0.48 -1.49
CA LEU A 639 25.95 0.72 -1.55
C LEU A 639 24.46 0.41 -1.40
N SER A 640 23.98 -0.75 -1.87
CA SER A 640 22.60 -1.19 -1.64
C SER A 640 22.35 -1.57 -0.17
N HIS A 641 23.34 -2.12 0.53
CA HIS A 641 23.25 -2.38 1.98
C HIS A 641 23.21 -1.08 2.80
N ILE A 642 23.97 -0.05 2.42
CA ILE A 642 23.85 1.28 3.06
C ILE A 642 22.46 1.89 2.83
N GLN A 643 21.87 1.71 1.64
CA GLN A 643 20.50 2.19 1.39
C GLN A 643 19.46 1.52 2.32
N ALA A 644 19.72 0.30 2.79
CA ALA A 644 18.82 -0.44 3.66
C ALA A 644 18.78 0.10 5.10
N VAL A 645 19.89 0.65 5.61
CA VAL A 645 19.97 1.25 6.97
C VAL A 645 19.49 2.70 6.99
N ASP A 646 19.34 3.30 8.17
CA ASP A 646 18.80 4.66 8.34
C ASP A 646 19.85 5.65 8.87
N GLY A 647 20.92 5.18 9.52
CA GLY A 647 22.07 5.98 9.95
C GLY A 647 23.39 5.19 9.84
N MET A 648 24.53 5.86 10.03
CA MET A 648 25.86 5.27 9.83
C MET A 648 26.76 5.43 11.05
N PHE A 649 27.36 4.33 11.49
CA PHE A 649 28.57 4.34 12.31
C PHE A 649 29.78 4.27 11.39
N HIS A 650 30.40 5.41 11.13
CA HIS A 650 31.59 5.50 10.30
C HIS A 650 32.83 5.19 11.16
N ILE A 651 33.37 3.98 11.03
CA ILE A 651 34.56 3.53 11.75
C ILE A 651 35.83 4.01 11.03
N VAL A 652 36.64 4.77 11.75
CA VAL A 652 37.88 5.40 11.27
C VAL A 652 39.06 4.76 11.99
N ARG A 653 40.02 4.21 11.24
CA ARG A 653 41.28 3.69 11.80
C ARG A 653 42.15 4.87 12.23
N ALA A 654 42.60 4.90 13.48
CA ALA A 654 43.49 5.94 14.00
C ALA A 654 44.66 5.32 14.79
N PHE A 655 45.24 4.26 14.24
CA PHE A 655 46.42 3.56 14.75
C PHE A 655 47.30 3.00 13.62
N ASP A 656 48.60 2.99 13.88
CA ASP A 656 49.59 2.29 13.06
C ASP A 656 49.78 0.87 13.60
N ASN A 657 49.79 -0.12 12.72
CA ASN A 657 50.15 -1.50 13.06
C ASN A 657 50.68 -2.17 11.79
N ASP A 658 51.94 -2.58 11.80
CA ASP A 658 52.64 -3.19 10.67
C ASP A 658 52.07 -4.58 10.30
N GLU A 659 51.38 -5.24 11.23
CA GLU A 659 50.69 -6.52 11.00
C GLU A 659 49.32 -6.35 10.33
N VAL A 660 48.76 -5.13 10.34
CA VAL A 660 47.43 -4.82 9.78
C VAL A 660 47.58 -3.99 8.52
N LEU A 661 47.55 -4.66 7.38
CA LEU A 661 47.63 -4.02 6.05
C LEU A 661 46.48 -3.03 5.84
N HIS A 662 46.84 -1.82 5.45
CA HIS A 662 45.90 -0.80 5.02
C HIS A 662 45.65 -0.94 3.50
N VAL A 663 44.49 -0.48 3.01
CA VAL A 663 44.13 -0.61 1.58
C VAL A 663 45.05 0.22 0.70
N ASP A 664 45.43 1.38 1.20
CA ASP A 664 46.57 2.16 0.70
C ASP A 664 47.82 1.83 1.54
N ASP A 665 49.02 1.93 0.97
CA ASP A 665 50.30 1.62 1.62
C ASP A 665 50.62 2.48 2.87
N SER A 666 49.73 3.39 3.27
CA SER A 666 49.86 4.26 4.45
C SER A 666 48.53 4.52 5.15
N VAL A 667 48.58 4.69 6.48
CA VAL A 667 47.41 5.06 7.31
C VAL A 667 47.25 6.58 7.32
N ASP A 668 46.20 7.08 6.68
CA ASP A 668 45.81 8.49 6.69
C ASP A 668 44.29 8.62 6.90
N PRO A 669 43.84 8.86 8.14
CA PRO A 669 42.41 8.89 8.47
C PRO A 669 41.64 10.00 7.77
N VAL A 670 42.29 11.12 7.43
CA VAL A 670 41.64 12.24 6.73
C VAL A 670 41.37 11.86 5.29
N ARG A 671 42.37 11.27 4.61
CA ARG A 671 42.20 10.71 3.26
C ARG A 671 41.12 9.63 3.22
N ASP A 672 41.06 8.78 4.23
CA ASP A 672 40.07 7.69 4.30
C ASP A 672 38.64 8.25 4.46
N LEU A 673 38.48 9.30 5.27
CA LEU A 673 37.22 10.05 5.44
C LEU A 673 36.78 10.70 4.12
N ASP A 674 37.69 11.40 3.42
CA ASP A 674 37.44 11.99 2.11
C ASP A 674 37.02 10.92 1.09
N THR A 675 37.74 9.79 1.06
CA THR A 675 37.46 8.69 0.12
C THR A 675 36.05 8.16 0.28
N ILE A 676 35.61 7.90 1.52
CA ILE A 676 34.25 7.41 1.77
C ILE A 676 33.22 8.49 1.42
N GLN A 677 33.43 9.74 1.83
CA GLN A 677 32.50 10.83 1.54
C GLN A 677 32.32 11.05 0.03
N SER A 678 33.40 11.13 -0.74
CA SER A 678 33.35 11.29 -2.20
C SER A 678 32.64 10.12 -2.89
N GLU A 679 32.86 8.87 -2.45
CA GLU A 679 32.16 7.71 -3.03
C GLU A 679 30.65 7.72 -2.74
N LEU A 680 30.24 8.14 -1.54
CA LEU A 680 28.83 8.31 -1.20
C LEU A 680 28.18 9.44 -2.01
N CYS A 681 28.86 10.58 -2.16
CA CYS A 681 28.38 11.71 -2.95
C CYS A 681 28.24 11.34 -4.44
N LYS A 682 29.22 10.64 -5.01
CA LYS A 682 29.15 10.11 -6.39
C LYS A 682 27.99 9.15 -6.58
N LYS A 683 27.70 8.30 -5.58
CA LYS A 683 26.55 7.40 -5.67
C LYS A 683 25.23 8.16 -5.64
N ASP A 684 25.13 9.18 -4.81
CA ASP A 684 23.95 10.04 -4.75
C ASP A 684 23.76 10.86 -6.02
N LEU A 685 24.85 11.27 -6.71
CA LEU A 685 24.76 11.87 -8.05
C LEU A 685 24.17 10.89 -9.07
N ASP A 686 24.59 9.63 -9.06
CA ASP A 686 24.02 8.58 -9.91
C ASP A 686 22.52 8.38 -9.63
N ILE A 687 22.11 8.35 -8.35
CA ILE A 687 20.69 8.25 -7.96
C ILE A 687 19.92 9.49 -8.42
N LEU A 688 20.44 10.68 -8.16
CA LEU A 688 19.83 11.95 -8.54
C LEU A 688 19.64 12.04 -10.05
N GLN A 689 20.67 11.71 -10.83
CA GLN A 689 20.62 11.76 -12.29
C GLN A 689 19.57 10.78 -12.85
N LYS A 690 19.50 9.57 -12.30
CA LYS A 690 18.46 8.59 -12.68
C LYS A 690 17.05 9.11 -12.37
N THR A 691 16.88 9.75 -11.22
CA THR A 691 15.60 10.36 -10.81
C THR A 691 15.22 11.55 -11.71
N ILE A 692 16.18 12.41 -12.05
CA ILE A 692 15.97 13.51 -13.01
C ILE A 692 15.56 12.95 -14.38
N VAL A 693 16.28 11.96 -14.91
CA VAL A 693 15.96 11.34 -16.21
C VAL A 693 14.58 10.68 -16.20
N ALA A 694 14.20 10.03 -15.09
CA ALA A 694 12.87 9.44 -14.95
C ALA A 694 11.77 10.52 -14.95
N GLU A 695 11.96 11.62 -14.20
CA GLU A 695 11.01 12.73 -14.15
C GLU A 695 10.96 13.49 -15.49
N GLU A 696 12.09 13.72 -16.14
CA GLU A 696 12.17 14.28 -17.49
C GLU A 696 11.48 13.37 -18.51
N ALA A 697 11.60 12.06 -18.40
CA ALA A 697 10.88 11.11 -19.25
C ALA A 697 9.37 11.20 -19.03
N ILE A 698 8.91 11.42 -17.79
CA ILE A 698 7.49 11.67 -17.49
C ILE A 698 7.03 12.98 -18.15
N VAL A 699 7.81 14.06 -18.03
CA VAL A 699 7.53 15.38 -18.64
C VAL A 699 7.56 15.32 -20.17
N ARG A 700 8.53 14.62 -20.76
CA ARG A 700 8.66 14.41 -22.21
C ARG A 700 7.53 13.55 -22.75
N LYS A 701 7.15 12.48 -22.05
CA LYS A 701 5.96 11.68 -22.37
C LYS A 701 4.65 12.49 -22.27
N ALA A 702 4.65 13.61 -21.54
CA ALA A 702 3.54 14.55 -21.47
C ALA A 702 3.58 15.66 -22.56
N GLY A 703 4.49 15.57 -23.53
CA GLY A 703 4.46 16.38 -24.76
C GLY A 703 4.62 17.89 -24.56
N GLY A 704 5.37 18.32 -23.54
CA GLY A 704 5.62 19.75 -23.26
C GLY A 704 4.48 20.48 -22.52
N LYS A 705 3.42 19.77 -22.11
CA LYS A 705 2.27 20.38 -21.39
C LYS A 705 2.47 20.50 -19.88
N TYR A 706 3.52 19.90 -19.35
CA TYR A 706 4.04 20.16 -18.01
C TYR A 706 5.49 20.57 -18.14
N LYS A 707 5.93 21.40 -17.21
CA LYS A 707 7.36 21.62 -16.97
C LYS A 707 7.70 20.88 -15.69
N MET A 708 8.98 20.53 -15.53
CA MET A 708 9.49 20.10 -14.23
C MET A 708 9.05 21.11 -13.18
N LEU A 709 8.50 20.63 -12.06
CA LEU A 709 8.07 21.51 -10.98
C LEU A 709 9.26 22.41 -10.57
N PRO A 710 9.05 23.72 -10.34
CA PRO A 710 10.12 24.60 -9.87
C PRO A 710 10.77 24.05 -8.62
N LEU A 711 9.96 23.61 -7.64
CA LEU A 711 10.45 22.94 -6.43
C LEU A 711 11.35 21.74 -6.76
N PHE A 712 10.97 20.87 -7.71
CA PHE A 712 11.80 19.73 -8.10
C PHE A 712 13.12 20.18 -8.72
N THR A 713 13.07 21.10 -9.68
CA THR A 713 14.24 21.56 -10.43
C THR A 713 15.23 22.33 -9.54
N GLU A 714 14.72 23.21 -8.69
CA GLU A 714 15.52 23.99 -7.74
C GLU A 714 16.16 23.08 -6.69
N THR A 715 15.38 22.13 -6.14
CA THR A 715 15.90 21.16 -5.16
C THR A 715 16.97 20.28 -5.80
N THR A 716 16.73 19.69 -6.98
CA THR A 716 17.71 18.81 -7.63
C THR A 716 18.96 19.56 -8.08
N THR A 717 18.84 20.79 -8.57
CA THR A 717 19.99 21.65 -8.92
C THR A 717 20.85 21.94 -7.69
N LYS A 718 20.21 22.25 -6.57
CA LYS A 718 20.89 22.50 -5.29
C LYS A 718 21.58 21.25 -4.75
N ILE A 719 20.91 20.09 -4.79
CA ILE A 719 21.50 18.80 -4.43
C ILE A 719 22.72 18.52 -5.33
N GLN A 720 22.57 18.66 -6.65
CA GLN A 720 23.65 18.41 -7.60
C GLN A 720 24.87 19.28 -7.32
N ALA A 721 24.67 20.59 -7.11
CA ALA A 721 25.76 21.53 -6.82
C ALA A 721 26.51 21.23 -5.51
N MET A 722 25.83 20.66 -4.52
CA MET A 722 26.47 20.19 -3.28
C MET A 722 27.27 18.91 -3.52
N LEU A 723 26.65 17.91 -4.14
CA LEU A 723 27.28 16.60 -4.35
C LEU A 723 28.48 16.68 -5.32
N GLU A 724 28.47 17.57 -6.32
CA GLU A 724 29.62 17.82 -7.21
C GLU A 724 30.84 18.42 -6.48
N LYS A 725 30.62 19.00 -5.30
CA LYS A 725 31.68 19.52 -4.41
C LYS A 725 31.99 18.55 -3.26
N ASP A 726 31.55 17.29 -3.37
CA ASP A 726 31.64 16.27 -2.33
C ASP A 726 31.02 16.70 -0.99
N GLN A 727 30.00 17.57 -1.03
CA GLN A 727 29.25 18.00 0.15
C GLN A 727 28.00 17.13 0.35
N PRO A 728 27.85 16.43 1.50
CA PRO A 728 26.68 15.63 1.84
C PRO A 728 25.37 16.45 1.88
N VAL A 729 24.26 15.86 1.43
CA VAL A 729 22.95 16.55 1.39
C VAL A 729 22.44 16.90 2.78
N ARG A 730 22.76 16.12 3.81
CA ARG A 730 22.38 16.40 5.21
C ARG A 730 22.92 17.75 5.75
N ASP A 731 23.99 18.28 5.16
CA ASP A 731 24.63 19.53 5.61
C ASP A 731 24.01 20.77 4.95
N GLY A 732 23.06 20.58 4.03
CA GLY A 732 22.36 21.66 3.35
C GLY A 732 21.25 22.27 4.20
N SER A 733 20.90 23.53 3.92
CA SER A 733 19.72 24.17 4.49
C SER A 733 18.50 23.90 3.61
N TRP A 734 17.48 23.24 4.14
CA TRP A 734 16.31 22.81 3.37
C TRP A 734 15.00 23.29 4.01
N THR A 735 14.04 23.62 3.17
CA THR A 735 12.66 23.89 3.57
C THR A 735 11.91 22.56 3.82
N PRO A 736 10.82 22.55 4.62
CA PRO A 736 10.03 21.34 4.85
C PRO A 736 9.54 20.65 3.56
N ALA A 737 9.21 21.43 2.52
CA ALA A 737 8.78 20.91 1.23
C ALA A 737 9.93 20.25 0.44
N GLU A 738 11.15 20.82 0.49
CA GLU A 738 12.34 20.21 -0.09
C GLU A 738 12.68 18.89 0.63
N ILE A 739 12.61 18.85 1.96
CA ILE A 739 12.89 17.63 2.75
C ILE A 739 11.88 16.52 2.44
N ALA A 740 10.58 16.85 2.36
CA ALA A 740 9.55 15.89 1.96
C ALA A 740 9.82 15.32 0.56
N LEU A 741 10.17 16.18 -0.40
CA LEU A 741 10.53 15.76 -1.75
C LEU A 741 11.74 14.80 -1.77
N ILE A 742 12.79 15.13 -1.01
CA ILE A 742 14.00 14.30 -0.92
C ILE A 742 13.69 12.93 -0.32
N ASN A 743 12.90 12.88 0.76
CA ASN A 743 12.53 11.64 1.44
C ASN A 743 11.62 10.73 0.59
N GLU A 744 10.65 11.32 -0.12
CA GLU A 744 9.63 10.56 -0.85
C GLU A 744 10.08 10.13 -2.25
N LYS A 745 10.76 11.01 -2.99
CA LYS A 745 11.08 10.79 -4.41
C LYS A 745 12.53 10.42 -4.70
N ILE A 746 13.50 10.87 -3.90
CA ILE A 746 14.93 10.76 -4.27
C ILE A 746 15.69 9.70 -3.44
N GLN A 747 15.45 9.64 -2.13
CA GLN A 747 16.02 8.63 -1.21
C GLN A 747 17.57 8.52 -1.25
N LEU A 748 18.24 9.63 -0.98
CA LEU A 748 19.70 9.77 -1.02
C LEU A 748 20.41 9.19 0.21
N ILE A 749 21.62 8.66 0.03
CA ILE A 749 22.44 8.05 1.08
C ILE A 749 23.04 9.10 2.01
N THR A 750 23.54 10.22 1.48
CA THR A 750 24.20 11.30 2.21
C THR A 750 23.24 12.12 3.08
N THR A 751 21.93 11.84 3.03
CA THR A 751 20.94 12.36 3.99
C THR A 751 20.99 11.66 5.34
N LYS A 752 21.58 10.45 5.41
CA LYS A 752 21.64 9.64 6.62
C LYS A 752 22.54 10.30 7.67
N PRO A 753 22.10 10.39 8.94
CA PRO A 753 22.96 10.87 10.01
C PRO A 753 24.16 9.94 10.23
N THR A 754 25.29 10.50 10.64
CA THR A 754 26.56 9.77 10.82
C THR A 754 27.17 10.07 12.18
N ILE A 755 27.74 9.02 12.80
CA ILE A 755 28.62 9.11 13.98
C ILE A 755 29.97 8.52 13.59
N TYR A 756 31.05 9.24 13.88
CA TYR A 756 32.42 8.84 13.60
C TYR A 756 33.01 8.11 14.79
N LEU A 757 33.24 6.80 14.64
CA LEU A 757 33.85 5.95 15.64
C LEU A 757 35.34 5.86 15.37
N VAL A 758 36.14 6.60 16.14
CA VAL A 758 37.58 6.68 15.93
C VAL A 758 38.27 5.59 16.74
N ASN A 759 38.70 4.53 16.05
CA ASN A 759 39.32 3.36 16.65
C ASN A 759 40.80 3.64 16.94
N LEU A 760 41.17 3.63 18.22
CA LEU A 760 42.50 3.89 18.75
C LEU A 760 43.15 2.60 19.28
N THR A 761 44.47 2.61 19.42
CA THR A 761 45.15 1.59 20.25
C THR A 761 44.70 1.72 21.70
N MET A 762 44.80 0.62 22.46
CA MET A 762 44.50 0.63 23.89
C MET A 762 45.33 1.71 24.61
N LYS A 763 46.61 1.84 24.27
CA LYS A 763 47.52 2.84 24.87
C LYS A 763 47.03 4.28 24.65
N ASP A 764 46.60 4.60 23.42
CA ASP A 764 46.15 5.94 23.05
C ASP A 764 44.79 6.28 23.67
N TYR A 765 43.93 5.27 23.78
CA TYR A 765 42.66 5.38 24.47
C TYR A 765 42.85 5.60 25.98
N LEU A 766 43.70 4.83 26.65
CA LEU A 766 43.97 5.00 28.09
C LEU A 766 44.51 6.39 28.43
N ARG A 767 45.41 6.94 27.59
CA ARG A 767 45.98 8.29 27.79
C ARG A 767 45.08 9.43 27.30
N GLN A 768 43.96 9.11 26.63
CA GLN A 768 43.05 10.06 25.97
C GLN A 768 43.78 11.03 25.01
N LYS A 769 44.77 10.53 24.27
CA LYS A 769 45.55 11.30 23.27
C LYS A 769 45.88 10.43 22.08
N SER A 770 45.70 10.97 20.88
CA SER A 770 46.12 10.36 19.61
C SER A 770 46.65 11.45 18.68
N LYS A 771 47.64 11.10 17.86
CA LYS A 771 48.20 12.02 16.86
C LYS A 771 47.21 12.33 15.72
N TYR A 772 46.24 11.44 15.48
CA TYR A 772 45.26 11.57 14.41
C TYR A 772 43.99 12.33 14.83
N LEU A 773 43.64 12.27 16.12
CA LEU A 773 42.37 12.80 16.62
C LEU A 773 42.17 14.31 16.34
N PRO A 774 43.18 15.19 16.48
CA PRO A 774 43.02 16.61 16.13
C PRO A 774 42.70 16.84 14.64
N ALA A 775 43.34 16.07 13.75
CA ALA A 775 43.11 16.18 12.31
C ALA A 775 41.70 15.68 11.94
N ILE A 776 41.27 14.56 12.51
CA ILE A 776 39.91 14.02 12.33
C ILE A 776 38.87 15.01 12.86
N ALA A 777 39.06 15.55 14.07
CA ALA A 777 38.12 16.50 14.66
C ALA A 777 37.99 17.78 13.84
N LYS A 778 39.11 18.29 13.31
CA LYS A 778 39.13 19.41 12.38
C LYS A 778 38.33 19.08 11.12
N TRP A 779 38.63 17.95 10.48
CA TRP A 779 37.96 17.52 9.25
C TRP A 779 36.44 17.37 9.46
N VAL A 780 36.00 16.70 10.53
CA VAL A 780 34.57 16.49 10.83
C VAL A 780 33.85 17.83 11.01
N THR A 781 34.49 18.80 11.67
CA THR A 781 33.90 20.14 11.91
C THR A 781 33.82 20.95 10.61
N GLU A 782 34.81 20.83 9.73
CA GLU A 782 34.83 21.49 8.42
C GLU A 782 33.78 20.89 7.46
N HIS A 783 33.34 19.64 7.69
CA HIS A 783 32.37 18.91 6.88
C HIS A 783 31.03 18.70 7.60
N GLY A 784 30.56 19.71 8.32
CA GLY A 784 29.18 19.78 8.85
C GLY A 784 28.90 18.98 10.13
N GLY A 785 29.84 18.16 10.60
CA GLY A 785 29.72 17.44 11.85
C GLY A 785 30.01 18.32 13.07
N VAL A 786 29.58 17.86 14.26
CA VAL A 786 29.91 18.50 15.54
C VAL A 786 30.83 17.61 16.37
N PRO A 787 31.58 18.16 17.34
CA PRO A 787 32.47 17.35 18.20
C PRO A 787 31.78 16.17 18.91
N ARG A 788 30.47 16.27 19.17
CA ARG A 788 29.68 15.18 19.77
C ARG A 788 29.49 13.97 18.84
N ASP A 789 29.61 14.17 17.54
CA ASP A 789 29.50 13.10 16.53
C ASP A 789 30.76 12.23 16.47
N ILE A 790 31.81 12.58 17.23
CA ILE A 790 33.06 11.85 17.29
C ILE A 790 33.14 11.08 18.60
N ILE A 791 33.26 9.76 18.50
CA ILE A 791 33.46 8.87 19.65
C ILE A 791 34.80 8.16 19.50
N PRO A 792 35.84 8.63 20.22
CA PRO A 792 37.09 7.88 20.35
C PRO A 792 36.85 6.65 21.21
N PHE A 793 37.24 5.49 20.70
CA PHE A 793 37.13 4.20 21.40
C PHE A 793 38.33 3.32 21.02
N SER A 794 38.45 2.14 21.63
CA SER A 794 39.50 1.18 21.28
C SER A 794 38.95 -0.23 21.33
N ILE A 795 38.96 -0.91 20.18
CA ILE A 795 38.51 -2.30 20.09
C ILE A 795 39.35 -3.20 21.00
N GLU A 796 40.67 -3.03 21.03
CA GLU A 796 41.58 -3.78 21.91
C GLU A 796 41.18 -3.65 23.39
N PHE A 797 40.79 -2.44 23.82
CA PHE A 797 40.33 -2.21 25.18
C PHE A 797 38.99 -2.91 25.46
N GLU A 798 38.03 -2.82 24.53
CA GLU A 798 36.71 -3.45 24.68
C GLU A 798 36.80 -4.98 24.66
N GLU A 799 37.62 -5.57 23.77
CA GLU A 799 37.88 -7.02 23.72
C GLU A 799 38.53 -7.51 25.03
N LYS A 800 39.52 -6.77 25.55
CA LYS A 800 40.13 -7.09 26.83
C LYS A 800 39.09 -7.03 27.96
N LEU A 801 38.27 -5.98 28.00
CA LEU A 801 37.21 -5.85 29.01
C LEU A 801 36.17 -6.96 28.89
N HIS A 802 35.83 -7.37 27.66
CA HIS A 802 34.90 -8.47 27.38
C HIS A 802 35.46 -9.83 27.81
N SER A 803 36.75 -10.08 27.61
CA SER A 803 37.40 -11.33 28.04
C SER A 803 37.34 -11.58 29.56
N MET A 804 37.10 -10.52 30.35
CA MET A 804 36.95 -10.57 31.80
C MET A 804 35.49 -10.55 32.28
N LYS A 805 34.50 -10.68 31.38
CA LYS A 805 33.06 -10.60 31.73
C LYS A 805 32.61 -11.64 32.76
N ASP A 806 33.24 -12.81 32.77
CA ASP A 806 32.91 -13.94 33.65
C ASP A 806 33.64 -13.85 35.01
N ASP A 807 34.50 -12.85 35.20
CA ASP A 807 35.19 -12.54 36.47
C ASP A 807 34.97 -11.06 36.87
N PRO A 808 33.83 -10.76 37.54
CA PRO A 808 33.48 -9.40 37.95
C PRO A 808 34.51 -8.77 38.90
N ALA A 809 35.27 -9.57 39.65
CA ALA A 809 36.29 -9.07 40.57
C ALA A 809 37.52 -8.57 39.80
N ALA A 810 38.02 -9.38 38.85
CA ALA A 810 39.11 -8.97 37.96
C ALA A 810 38.72 -7.77 37.08
N GLN A 811 37.49 -7.75 36.57
CA GLN A 811 36.98 -6.63 35.79
C GLN A 811 36.90 -5.34 36.63
N ALA A 812 36.41 -5.43 37.87
CA ALA A 812 36.33 -4.28 38.78
C ALA A 812 37.72 -3.79 39.22
N GLU A 813 38.69 -4.69 39.42
CA GLU A 813 40.08 -4.33 39.72
C GLU A 813 40.74 -3.61 38.55
N PHE A 814 40.59 -4.15 37.34
CA PHE A 814 41.08 -3.53 36.11
C PHE A 814 40.47 -2.13 35.87
N LEU A 815 39.17 -1.97 36.12
CA LEU A 815 38.49 -0.67 36.00
C LEU A 815 38.85 0.31 37.13
N LYS A 816 39.29 -0.16 38.31
CA LYS A 816 39.75 0.71 39.41
C LYS A 816 41.11 1.34 39.11
N GLU A 817 41.99 0.62 38.43
CA GLU A 817 43.32 1.13 38.04
C GLU A 817 43.26 2.10 36.85
N ILE A 818 42.17 2.05 36.07
CA ILE A 818 42.04 2.73 34.79
C ILE A 818 41.03 3.88 34.86
N LYS A 819 41.43 5.08 34.41
CA LYS A 819 40.58 6.30 34.43
C LYS A 819 39.62 6.44 33.25
N VAL A 820 39.50 5.42 32.40
CA VAL A 820 38.62 5.41 31.23
C VAL A 820 37.57 4.30 31.34
N LYS A 821 36.40 4.50 30.72
CA LYS A 821 35.27 3.55 30.74
C LYS A 821 35.08 2.93 29.36
N SER A 822 34.32 1.84 29.26
CA SER A 822 33.82 1.33 27.97
C SER A 822 33.05 2.43 27.22
N LYS A 823 33.10 2.40 25.89
CA LYS A 823 32.32 3.25 24.99
C LYS A 823 31.19 2.52 24.29
N LEU A 824 31.08 1.20 24.38
CA LEU A 824 30.04 0.44 23.68
C LEU A 824 28.64 0.95 24.04
N ASP A 825 28.36 1.13 25.34
CA ASP A 825 27.12 1.74 25.83
C ASP A 825 26.85 3.11 25.22
N LYS A 826 27.88 3.97 25.19
CA LYS A 826 27.77 5.30 24.60
C LYS A 826 27.50 5.23 23.10
N ILE A 827 28.15 4.32 22.38
CA ILE A 827 27.96 4.12 20.94
C ILE A 827 26.49 3.75 20.65
N VAL A 828 25.92 2.84 21.44
CA VAL A 828 24.51 2.44 21.31
C VAL A 828 23.58 3.61 21.60
N THR A 829 23.77 4.32 22.72
CA THR A 829 22.88 5.42 23.13
C THR A 829 22.95 6.61 22.17
N GLU A 830 24.14 6.99 21.71
CA GLU A 830 24.32 8.07 20.74
C GLU A 830 23.75 7.67 19.36
N GLY A 831 23.94 6.42 18.92
CA GLY A 831 23.32 5.92 17.68
C GLY A 831 21.80 5.99 17.71
N PHE A 832 21.19 5.52 18.80
CA PHE A 832 19.75 5.59 19.02
C PHE A 832 19.23 7.03 19.00
N THR A 833 19.93 7.93 19.69
CA THR A 833 19.57 9.37 19.74
C THR A 833 19.74 10.04 18.38
N LYS A 834 20.80 9.71 17.64
CA LYS A 834 21.13 10.31 16.35
C LYS A 834 20.13 9.90 15.25
N LEU A 835 19.51 8.73 15.37
CA LEU A 835 18.37 8.31 14.54
C LEU A 835 17.07 9.08 14.86
N GLY A 836 17.07 9.99 15.84
CA GLY A 836 15.89 10.73 16.26
C GLY A 836 14.90 9.86 17.03
N LEU A 837 15.35 8.74 17.61
CA LEU A 837 14.53 7.88 18.45
C LEU A 837 14.59 8.34 19.92
N GLN A 838 13.50 8.09 20.62
CA GLN A 838 13.35 8.24 22.07
C GLN A 838 12.45 7.10 22.58
N TYR A 839 12.21 7.01 23.88
CA TYR A 839 11.24 6.06 24.41
C TYR A 839 10.52 6.61 25.64
N TYR A 840 9.35 6.03 25.92
CA TYR A 840 8.66 6.19 27.19
C TYR A 840 8.58 4.83 27.89
N PHE A 841 8.32 4.85 29.19
CA PHE A 841 8.19 3.66 30.02
C PHE A 841 6.72 3.31 30.26
N THR A 842 6.42 2.02 30.22
CA THR A 842 5.30 1.47 31.01
C THR A 842 5.89 0.74 32.20
N ALA A 843 5.50 1.11 33.42
CA ALA A 843 6.05 0.53 34.65
C ALA A 843 4.94 -0.02 35.56
N GLY A 844 5.05 -1.29 35.93
CA GLY A 844 4.12 -1.96 36.85
C GLY A 844 4.65 -3.29 37.35
N GLU A 845 3.88 -3.96 38.22
CA GLU A 845 4.31 -5.22 38.87
C GLU A 845 4.53 -6.39 37.90
N LYS A 846 3.86 -6.35 36.74
CA LYS A 846 3.96 -7.40 35.72
C LYS A 846 5.12 -7.18 34.76
N GLU A 847 5.34 -5.93 34.37
CA GLU A 847 6.26 -5.59 33.29
C GLU A 847 6.83 -4.18 33.49
N ILE A 848 8.12 -4.03 33.20
CA ILE A 848 8.72 -2.74 32.86
C ILE A 848 9.26 -2.81 31.44
N ARG A 849 8.87 -1.84 30.62
CA ARG A 849 9.21 -1.82 29.20
C ARG A 849 9.49 -0.41 28.68
N CYS A 850 10.53 -0.29 27.87
CA CYS A 850 10.80 0.89 27.05
C CYS A 850 10.10 0.76 25.69
N TRP A 851 9.24 1.72 25.35
CA TRP A 851 8.55 1.77 24.08
C TRP A 851 9.21 2.80 23.15
N THR A 852 9.95 2.31 22.17
CA THR A 852 10.64 3.14 21.17
C THR A 852 9.67 3.88 20.26
N ILE A 853 9.84 5.19 20.16
CA ILE A 853 9.07 6.11 19.32
C ILE A 853 10.00 7.16 18.70
N PRO A 854 9.66 7.74 17.54
CA PRO A 854 10.40 8.88 17.02
C PRO A 854 10.21 10.11 17.92
N ARG A 855 11.18 11.01 17.97
CA ARG A 855 11.07 12.31 18.65
C ARG A 855 9.95 13.14 18.02
N GLY A 856 9.20 13.85 18.85
CA GLY A 856 8.03 14.62 18.40
C GLY A 856 6.75 13.79 18.26
N CYS A 857 6.78 12.49 18.60
CA CYS A 857 5.62 11.61 18.50
C CYS A 857 4.51 12.01 19.50
N LEU A 858 3.27 12.07 19.00
CA LEU A 858 2.10 12.42 19.80
C LEU A 858 1.62 11.24 20.66
N ALA A 859 0.96 11.52 21.78
CA ALA A 859 0.48 10.51 22.72
C ALA A 859 -0.35 9.37 22.09
N PRO A 860 -1.28 9.62 21.14
CA PRO A 860 -2.01 8.53 20.48
C PRO A 860 -1.10 7.63 19.62
N GLN A 861 -0.14 8.22 18.91
CA GLN A 861 0.83 7.48 18.07
C GLN A 861 1.78 6.65 18.94
N ALA A 862 2.18 7.19 20.08
CA ALA A 862 2.96 6.50 21.09
C ALA A 862 2.18 5.32 21.71
N ALA A 863 0.88 5.50 21.96
CA ALA A 863 -0.01 4.42 22.40
C ALA A 863 -0.13 3.31 21.33
N GLY A 864 -0.16 3.68 20.05
CA GLY A 864 -0.10 2.77 18.91
C GLY A 864 1.19 1.94 18.82
N ALA A 865 2.26 2.31 19.53
CA ALA A 865 3.44 1.45 19.69
C ALA A 865 3.15 0.21 20.54
N ILE A 866 2.19 0.28 21.47
CA ILE A 866 1.74 -0.86 22.27
C ILE A 866 0.82 -1.75 21.43
N HIS A 867 -0.24 -1.16 20.87
CA HIS A 867 -1.18 -1.85 20.00
C HIS A 867 -2.01 -0.83 19.21
N SER A 868 -2.41 -1.14 17.98
CA SER A 868 -3.19 -0.23 17.12
C SER A 868 -4.52 0.22 17.73
N ASP A 869 -5.09 -0.60 18.62
CA ASP A 869 -6.34 -0.28 19.32
C ASP A 869 -6.19 0.82 20.36
N PHE A 870 -5.03 0.96 20.99
CA PHE A 870 -4.78 2.08 21.90
C PHE A 870 -4.72 3.40 21.15
N GLU A 871 -4.21 3.42 19.92
CA GLU A 871 -4.19 4.61 19.07
C GLU A 871 -5.61 4.95 18.56
N ARG A 872 -6.33 3.94 18.04
CA ARG A 872 -7.71 4.11 17.53
C ARG A 872 -8.70 4.51 18.63
N GLY A 873 -8.59 3.86 19.80
CA GLY A 873 -9.46 4.04 20.96
C GLY A 873 -8.93 5.04 21.99
N PHE A 874 -7.90 5.81 21.68
CA PHE A 874 -7.22 6.71 22.63
C PHE A 874 -8.20 7.68 23.31
N ILE A 875 -8.24 7.65 24.64
CA ILE A 875 -8.98 8.61 25.46
C ILE A 875 -8.02 9.67 26.00
N LYS A 876 -7.02 9.24 26.77
CA LYS A 876 -6.01 10.09 27.40
C LYS A 876 -4.77 9.28 27.75
N ALA A 877 -3.64 9.96 27.91
CA ALA A 877 -2.42 9.42 28.48
C ALA A 877 -2.28 9.93 29.91
N GLU A 878 -2.13 9.05 30.88
CA GLU A 878 -1.75 9.43 32.23
C GLU A 878 -0.22 9.42 32.30
N VAL A 879 0.38 10.60 32.46
CA VAL A 879 1.81 10.83 32.25
C VAL A 879 2.47 11.35 33.53
N VAL A 880 3.60 10.76 33.88
CA VAL A 880 4.51 11.24 34.91
C VAL A 880 5.90 11.37 34.30
N ALA A 881 6.55 12.52 34.41
CA ALA A 881 7.94 12.64 33.99
C ALA A 881 8.81 11.77 34.92
N TYR A 882 9.78 11.02 34.38
CA TYR A 882 10.66 10.15 35.18
C TYR A 882 11.27 10.89 36.38
N GLN A 883 11.74 12.13 36.19
CA GLN A 883 12.38 12.90 37.26
C GLN A 883 11.41 13.19 38.42
N ASP A 884 10.17 13.60 38.09
CA ASP A 884 9.13 13.83 39.11
C ASP A 884 8.78 12.52 39.85
N PHE A 885 8.77 11.38 39.15
CA PHE A 885 8.57 10.08 39.80
C PHE A 885 9.73 9.74 40.73
N HIS A 886 10.96 9.81 40.24
CA HIS A 886 12.17 9.48 40.99
C HIS A 886 12.27 10.30 42.29
N ASP A 887 12.00 11.61 42.23
CA ASP A 887 12.17 12.51 43.36
C ASP A 887 11.05 12.39 44.41
N LEU A 888 9.86 11.94 44.01
CA LEU A 888 8.67 11.87 44.89
C LEU A 888 8.29 10.45 45.31
N CYS A 889 8.86 9.41 44.69
CA CYS A 889 8.48 8.03 44.98
C CYS A 889 8.93 7.56 46.37
N ASP A 890 9.94 8.20 46.98
CA ASP A 890 10.54 7.84 48.28
C ASP A 890 10.88 6.34 48.38
N GLY A 891 11.35 5.75 47.26
CA GLY A 891 11.65 4.32 47.16
C GLY A 891 10.42 3.39 47.15
N GLY A 892 9.21 3.95 47.04
CA GLY A 892 7.95 3.23 46.95
C GLY A 892 7.41 3.10 45.52
N LYS A 893 6.59 2.06 45.28
CA LYS A 893 5.93 1.79 43.97
C LYS A 893 4.65 2.61 43.74
N SER A 894 4.31 3.51 44.65
CA SER A 894 3.01 4.18 44.69
C SER A 894 3.00 5.47 43.88
N MET A 895 1.98 5.66 43.06
CA MET A 895 1.71 6.94 42.39
C MET A 895 1.05 7.99 43.33
N GLY A 896 0.78 7.63 44.58
CA GLY A 896 0.12 8.49 45.57
C GLY A 896 0.84 9.81 45.86
N PRO A 897 2.14 9.81 46.20
CA PRO A 897 2.91 11.03 46.44
C PRO A 897 2.99 11.94 45.21
N ILE A 898 3.15 11.34 44.02
CA ILE A 898 3.18 12.04 42.74
C ILE A 898 1.83 12.73 42.46
N LYS A 899 0.72 12.04 42.73
CA LYS A 899 -0.64 12.59 42.63
C LYS A 899 -0.87 13.72 43.63
N ALA A 900 -0.42 13.57 44.88
CA ALA A 900 -0.54 14.60 45.92
C ALA A 900 0.26 15.87 45.57
N ALA A 901 1.40 15.73 44.91
CA ALA A 901 2.22 16.83 44.40
C ALA A 901 1.67 17.45 43.09
N GLY A 902 0.57 16.94 42.54
CA GLY A 902 -0.02 17.43 41.28
C GLY A 902 0.82 17.14 40.03
N LYS A 903 1.79 16.21 40.11
CA LYS A 903 2.69 15.84 39.00
C LYS A 903 2.20 14.68 38.14
N TYR A 904 1.05 14.08 38.50
CA TYR A 904 0.38 13.05 37.73
C TYR A 904 -0.57 13.69 36.70
N ARG A 905 -0.09 13.88 35.47
CA ARG A 905 -0.79 14.64 34.42
C ARG A 905 -1.73 13.76 33.62
N GLN A 906 -2.82 14.34 33.16
CA GLN A 906 -3.72 13.70 32.18
C GLN A 906 -3.60 14.46 30.87
N GLU A 907 -2.93 13.83 29.92
CA GLU A 907 -2.55 14.44 28.66
C GLU A 907 -3.47 13.98 27.52
N GLY A 908 -3.79 14.94 26.65
CA GLY A 908 -4.69 14.74 25.51
C GLY A 908 -3.97 14.28 24.24
N LYS A 909 -4.70 14.30 23.12
CA LYS A 909 -4.21 13.82 21.81
C LYS A 909 -3.06 14.66 21.23
N SER A 910 -2.94 15.92 21.63
CA SER A 910 -1.91 16.85 21.15
C SER A 910 -0.62 16.81 21.97
N TYR A 911 -0.57 16.02 23.05
CA TYR A 911 0.63 15.92 23.87
C TYR A 911 1.76 15.26 23.08
N VAL A 912 2.89 15.95 22.99
CA VAL A 912 4.14 15.40 22.47
C VAL A 912 4.81 14.64 23.60
N VAL A 913 4.95 13.32 23.43
CA VAL A 913 5.59 12.46 24.43
C VAL A 913 7.04 12.87 24.62
N GLN A 914 7.46 13.02 25.87
CA GLN A 914 8.83 13.36 26.23
C GLN A 914 9.63 12.08 26.51
N ASP A 915 10.94 12.15 26.28
CA ASP A 915 11.84 11.02 26.58
C ASP A 915 11.81 10.68 28.06
N GLY A 916 11.63 9.39 28.37
CA GLY A 916 11.53 8.88 29.72
C GLY A 916 10.21 9.15 30.44
N ASP A 917 9.18 9.66 29.77
CA ASP A 917 7.83 9.72 30.36
C ASP A 917 7.40 8.32 30.84
N ILE A 918 6.79 8.23 32.02
CA ILE A 918 6.12 7.02 32.52
C ILE A 918 4.64 7.17 32.20
N ILE A 919 4.11 6.31 31.33
CA ILE A 919 2.78 6.50 30.74
C ILE A 919 1.87 5.31 31.00
N HIS A 920 0.62 5.62 31.36
CA HIS A 920 -0.50 4.69 31.34
C HIS A 920 -1.60 5.20 30.43
N PHE A 921 -1.86 4.50 29.32
CA PHE A 921 -2.89 4.92 28.37
C PHE A 921 -4.28 4.41 28.76
N GLN A 922 -5.25 5.31 28.75
CA GLN A 922 -6.66 4.97 28.81
C GLN A 922 -7.21 4.94 27.40
N PHE A 923 -7.85 3.83 27.06
CA PHE A 923 -8.47 3.63 25.75
C PHE A 923 -9.80 2.92 25.92
N ASN A 924 -10.71 3.12 24.99
CA ASN A 924 -11.94 2.35 24.93
C ASN A 924 -12.21 1.94 23.49
N VAL A 925 -12.12 0.63 23.25
CA VAL A 925 -12.67 0.02 22.05
C VAL A 925 -13.98 -0.60 22.49
N SER A 926 -15.10 0.01 22.10
CA SER A 926 -16.40 -0.58 22.40
C SER A 926 -16.51 -1.93 21.69
N ASN A 927 -16.36 -3.02 22.44
CA ASN A 927 -16.75 -4.36 22.03
C ASN A 927 -18.26 -4.33 21.76
N LYS A 928 -18.63 -4.22 20.49
CA LYS A 928 -20.02 -4.36 20.09
C LYS A 928 -20.34 -5.83 20.00
N LYS A 929 -21.18 -6.26 20.94
CA LYS A 929 -22.00 -7.47 20.84
C LYS A 929 -22.96 -7.35 19.68
#